data_AF-A0AAE0PZ10-F1
#
_entry.id   AF-A0AAE0PZ10-F1
#
_cell.length_a   1.000
_cell.length_b   1.000
_cell.length_c   1.000
_cell.angle_alpha   90.00
_cell.angle_beta   90.00
_cell.angle_gamma   90.00
#
_symmetry.space_group_name_H-M   'P 1'
#
loop_
_entity.id
_entity.type
_entity.pdbx_description
1 polymer ?
#
loop_
_entity_poly.entity_id
_entity_poly.type
_entity_poly.pdbx_seq_one_letter_code
_entity_poly.pdbx_strand_id
1 'polypeptide(L)'
;MDYKRFSDENYKHWLQAAESLYILRSHIREFVENETENFHKSLREKLRNVKCESKCSLLKYSPKLKKFPICDKCEQWKDAILQNHNHKGIDIPWNNCQPHLWPTDKWEVAKANLDYLPQVYMIRGVKSHRSFDQFDVSSILNFMYHCKYFQAFAQGQYLTKVINVRNKVMHSPDFSLKKEDMDESINSVQELAKILVKHAPGLKTISEKIQQFKTILERCSRQVSKSTENSKEESLKLLGREQHALKEKIEFLAQRYEENQGTEIKEELQGMKNFLDQNKDLLEDLAPQLSRLDEIQEKVNKHEQVINTLKTRVDCLEKGAPDPMFTGDPLKFKNHVFEVARKRKMPEPEFMEDCEAGGYRGIVNVNGKTFRGMQVCNNKRNAHQEVARIVLEFMESHPEWGEEAVESISSSTASSTNIYYGIVTVELNNQELVSDDCDHEQEATESAYRKLAFQFGLTSLEAGNSFRTAVLEHFQRCNFPTPLELSVSKDDKFLCKLQISGHFTFYDKDGSSKKKQAEQKAAKVALQNLSGILNCRVLDNAGDNWKGLLKESLDALGLQQPDYNFTVNKVGIGQEVEGAILSEDNSQISATKIDNKNDSLRAKNSVTEVLDLPTAHTVNAVDCQETETLDFSAPEMSSQAPKELDSSVSGTIFYSSVTVVLNNQGVVSDGCDHEQEATESAYRKLACQFGLNSLESKTAVLEHFQRCNFPRPQEFTDCEDNKFFCKLLLTDPFIFFDKDGSSKKKQSEQQAARIALQHLSGLFKYSFEVEPGKNYKGILKEKLDALGLKNPEYEHRIQKSVERPSTSGDYLLSSCMTPSSKKICLQPNNSFSQECLVTETQYAGRLDKPNKPLNMDNIAINRLLALFNLQPPSVNVESISTEMIFTGRVDIKLEKFTFQNNSDYTAKKDAIRKTYLLFGNAMGIYKTKLDENNASMLVKQHFSQNDLTLPKEVFQNNKCSLNDITYNLFYDGEGSTEVDAKRDALQKALETLTLLFGFSPLPKCSTVEETEVQINSLLKTKGQKDVIYSPQHNLYKNSVELLFKEYTMESKQEKRKKDNTNYLSGCILDLLAVKPETQNTSSLRNCLDEWFKQNQLKQPVFENTEEAHGSKVTFSVKVSCSNPDWEDSVEVAEEKLVEVLRERLNCLAN
;
A
#
# COMPACT_ATOMS: atom_id res chain seq x y z
N MET A 1 9.51 -2.21 45.04
CA MET A 1 9.96 -2.72 43.73
C MET A 1 11.47 -2.73 43.72
N ASP A 2 12.08 -3.75 43.16
CA ASP A 2 13.54 -3.90 43.03
C ASP A 2 13.85 -4.22 41.57
N TYR A 3 14.21 -3.19 40.81
CA TYR A 3 14.24 -3.22 39.35
C TYR A 3 15.59 -3.75 38.85
N LYS A 4 15.69 -5.07 38.70
CA LYS A 4 16.94 -5.79 38.38
C LYS A 4 17.76 -5.19 37.22
N ARG A 5 17.10 -4.64 36.19
CA ARG A 5 17.76 -3.95 35.06
C ARG A 5 18.68 -2.79 35.48
N PHE A 6 18.38 -2.07 36.57
CA PHE A 6 19.26 -1.01 37.09
C PHE A 6 20.53 -1.55 37.80
N SER A 7 20.68 -2.88 37.93
CA SER A 7 21.94 -3.52 38.34
C SER A 7 22.90 -3.77 37.15
N ASP A 8 22.44 -3.58 35.90
CA ASP A 8 23.30 -3.65 34.73
C ASP A 8 23.97 -2.29 34.47
N GLU A 9 25.30 -2.25 34.50
CA GLU A 9 26.08 -1.04 34.27
C GLU A 9 25.92 -0.52 32.83
N ASN A 10 25.86 -1.39 31.83
CA ASN A 10 25.74 -0.98 30.43
C ASN A 10 24.35 -0.44 30.11
N TYR A 11 23.30 -1.00 30.73
CA TYR A 11 21.96 -0.43 30.65
C TYR A 11 21.89 0.94 31.35
N LYS A 12 22.51 1.08 32.53
CA LYS A 12 22.67 2.38 33.19
C LYS A 12 23.43 3.39 32.33
N HIS A 13 24.43 2.96 31.58
CA HIS A 13 25.20 3.81 30.66
C HIS A 13 24.35 4.26 29.47
N TRP A 14 23.59 3.35 28.86
CA TRP A 14 22.67 3.66 27.76
C TRP A 14 21.62 4.70 28.20
N LEU A 15 20.99 4.48 29.36
CA LEU A 15 19.97 5.38 29.90
C LEU A 15 20.53 6.75 30.28
N GLN A 16 21.77 6.84 30.79
CA GLN A 16 22.48 8.11 31.01
C GLN A 16 22.74 8.87 29.71
N ALA A 17 23.15 8.19 28.64
CA ALA A 17 23.34 8.82 27.33
C ALA A 17 22.01 9.30 26.73
N ALA A 18 20.95 8.48 26.82
CA ALA A 18 19.59 8.83 26.38
C ALA A 18 19.03 10.07 27.10
N GLU A 19 19.06 10.10 28.45
CA GLU A 19 18.59 11.27 29.20
C GLU A 19 19.46 12.52 28.95
N SER A 20 20.76 12.37 28.67
CA SER A 20 21.61 13.53 28.32
C SER A 20 21.14 14.25 27.05
N LEU A 21 20.65 13.50 26.06
CA LEU A 21 20.05 14.01 24.83
C LEU A 21 18.70 14.68 25.10
N TYR A 22 17.86 14.09 25.95
CA TYR A 22 16.57 14.67 26.36
C TYR A 22 16.76 15.98 27.14
N ILE A 23 17.71 16.02 28.08
CA ILE A 23 18.06 17.23 28.83
C ILE A 23 18.54 18.30 27.85
N LEU A 24 19.41 17.98 26.87
CA LEU A 24 19.80 18.94 25.85
C LEU A 24 18.59 19.46 25.06
N ARG A 25 17.76 18.56 24.50
CA ARG A 25 16.57 18.89 23.72
C ARG A 25 15.63 19.83 24.47
N SER A 26 15.38 19.58 25.76
CA SER A 26 14.52 20.42 26.58
C SER A 26 15.10 21.82 26.84
N HIS A 27 16.42 21.96 27.01
CA HIS A 27 17.06 23.26 27.29
C HIS A 27 17.38 24.10 26.03
N ILE A 28 17.44 23.51 24.83
CA ILE A 28 17.56 24.28 23.57
C ILE A 28 16.22 24.73 22.98
N ARG A 29 15.08 24.22 23.50
CA ARG A 29 13.72 24.45 22.98
C ARG A 29 13.43 25.90 22.64
N GLU A 30 13.50 26.79 23.63
CA GLU A 30 13.11 28.20 23.49
C GLU A 30 14.00 28.92 22.47
N PHE A 31 15.31 28.68 22.53
CA PHE A 31 16.28 29.21 21.58
C PHE A 31 15.97 28.76 20.14
N VAL A 32 15.71 27.46 19.92
CA VAL A 32 15.39 26.95 18.57
C VAL A 32 14.03 27.47 18.09
N GLU A 33 12.99 27.46 18.92
CA GLU A 33 11.65 27.99 18.54
C GLU A 33 11.73 29.48 18.16
N ASN A 34 12.48 30.29 18.90
CA ASN A 34 12.68 31.72 18.63
C ASN A 34 13.54 31.95 17.38
N GLU A 35 14.69 31.29 17.25
CA GLU A 35 15.58 31.48 16.10
C GLU A 35 15.01 30.91 14.80
N THR A 36 14.17 29.87 14.87
CA THR A 36 13.42 29.39 13.70
C THR A 36 12.37 30.40 13.24
N GLU A 37 11.74 31.13 14.17
CA GLU A 37 10.84 32.24 13.83
C GLU A 37 11.59 33.46 13.27
N ASN A 38 12.74 33.82 13.85
CA ASN A 38 13.60 34.89 13.32
C ASN A 38 14.06 34.59 11.89
N PHE A 39 14.54 33.36 11.64
CA PHE A 39 14.89 32.88 10.31
C PHE A 39 13.69 32.93 9.35
N HIS A 40 12.53 32.40 9.76
CA HIS A 40 11.33 32.42 8.92
C HIS A 40 10.86 33.83 8.60
N LYS A 41 10.87 34.73 9.59
CA LYS A 41 10.59 36.16 9.42
C LYS A 41 11.51 36.81 8.40
N SER A 42 12.82 36.54 8.45
CA SER A 42 13.78 37.07 7.46
C SER A 42 13.46 36.62 6.03
N LEU A 43 13.00 35.38 5.84
CA LEU A 43 12.54 34.87 4.55
C LEU A 43 11.22 35.53 4.11
N ARG A 44 10.24 35.66 5.02
CA ARG A 44 8.96 36.35 4.76
C ARG A 44 9.19 37.81 4.34
N GLU A 45 10.13 38.51 4.96
CA GLU A 45 10.53 39.88 4.62
C GLU A 45 11.23 39.95 3.26
N LYS A 46 12.25 39.11 3.03
CA LYS A 46 12.95 38.99 1.73
C LYS A 46 12.01 38.69 0.56
N LEU A 47 11.01 37.84 0.79
CA LEU A 47 9.99 37.44 -0.18
C LEU A 47 8.71 38.30 -0.13
N ARG A 48 8.70 39.40 0.62
CA ARG A 48 7.56 40.35 0.74
C ARG A 48 6.20 39.69 1.01
N ASN A 49 6.18 38.63 1.83
CA ASN A 49 5.01 37.79 2.12
C ASN A 49 4.31 37.20 0.88
N VAL A 50 5.06 36.83 -0.16
CA VAL A 50 4.54 36.01 -1.28
C VAL A 50 3.87 34.74 -0.75
N LYS A 51 2.64 34.47 -1.20
CA LYS A 51 1.84 33.29 -0.80
C LYS A 51 1.54 32.36 -1.98
N CYS A 52 1.32 31.10 -1.68
CA CYS A 52 0.90 30.10 -2.65
C CYS A 52 -0.62 30.11 -2.83
N GLU A 53 -1.11 30.70 -3.92
CA GLU A 53 -2.53 30.70 -4.27
C GLU A 53 -3.01 29.31 -4.75
N SER A 54 -2.15 28.57 -5.45
CA SER A 54 -2.45 27.27 -6.07
C SER A 54 -2.57 26.09 -5.10
N LYS A 55 -2.40 26.30 -3.79
CA LYS A 55 -2.30 25.26 -2.75
C LYS A 55 -1.43 24.04 -3.14
N CYS A 56 -0.20 24.28 -3.61
CA CYS A 56 0.74 23.23 -4.03
C CYS A 56 0.93 22.15 -2.95
N SER A 57 0.66 20.89 -3.31
CA SER A 57 0.70 19.73 -2.43
C SER A 57 1.05 18.46 -3.21
N LEU A 58 1.72 17.53 -2.55
CA LEU A 58 2.26 16.27 -3.09
C LEU A 58 1.21 15.34 -3.70
N LEU A 59 -0.04 15.43 -3.20
CA LEU A 59 -1.15 14.52 -3.50
C LEU A 59 -1.62 14.55 -4.97
N LYS A 60 -1.10 15.46 -5.80
CA LYS A 60 -1.46 15.59 -7.23
C LYS A 60 -0.40 15.08 -8.21
N TYR A 61 0.65 14.41 -7.73
CA TYR A 61 1.81 14.06 -8.55
C TYR A 61 1.87 12.58 -8.96
N SER A 62 2.11 12.33 -10.26
CA SER A 62 2.42 11.00 -10.79
C SER A 62 3.94 10.82 -10.93
N PRO A 63 4.53 9.67 -10.53
CA PRO A 63 6.00 9.47 -10.47
C PRO A 63 6.80 9.54 -11.79
N LYS A 64 6.19 9.93 -12.92
CA LYS A 64 6.79 9.82 -14.27
C LYS A 64 7.52 11.09 -14.76
N LEU A 65 7.52 12.17 -13.99
CA LEU A 65 8.23 13.42 -14.30
C LEU A 65 9.50 13.58 -13.46
N LYS A 66 10.47 14.36 -13.97
CA LYS A 66 11.77 14.63 -13.31
C LYS A 66 11.84 15.94 -12.53
N LYS A 67 10.75 16.70 -12.46
CA LYS A 67 10.61 17.94 -11.67
C LYS A 67 9.21 17.99 -11.09
N PHE A 68 9.09 18.29 -9.81
CA PHE A 68 7.80 18.49 -9.15
C PHE A 68 7.21 19.86 -9.56
N PRO A 69 5.99 19.93 -10.11
CA PRO A 69 5.38 21.18 -10.56
C PRO A 69 4.81 21.98 -9.38
N ILE A 70 5.64 22.85 -8.80
CA ILE A 70 5.19 23.95 -7.94
C ILE A 70 4.93 25.21 -8.78
N CYS A 71 4.10 26.12 -8.29
CA CYS A 71 3.92 27.43 -8.93
C CYS A 71 5.09 28.38 -8.61
N ASP A 72 5.28 29.43 -9.43
CA ASP A 72 6.39 30.38 -9.34
C ASP A 72 6.58 30.97 -7.93
N LYS A 73 5.48 31.14 -7.19
CA LYS A 73 5.48 31.65 -5.81
C LYS A 73 6.14 30.65 -4.84
N CYS A 74 5.93 29.36 -5.04
CA CYS A 74 6.59 28.29 -4.30
C CYS A 74 8.03 28.06 -4.77
N GLU A 75 8.34 28.23 -6.07
CA GLU A 75 9.72 28.17 -6.57
C GLU A 75 10.57 29.29 -5.95
N GLN A 76 10.02 30.51 -5.81
CA GLN A 76 10.67 31.61 -5.08
C GLN A 76 10.93 31.29 -3.59
N TRP A 77 10.00 30.58 -2.93
CA TRP A 77 10.21 30.10 -1.55
C TRP A 77 11.30 29.02 -1.47
N LYS A 78 11.22 28.00 -2.33
CA LYS A 78 12.24 26.95 -2.48
C LYS A 78 13.63 27.54 -2.71
N ASP A 79 13.78 28.49 -3.63
CA ASP A 79 15.05 29.13 -3.93
C ASP A 79 15.59 29.93 -2.75
N ALA A 80 14.73 30.68 -2.04
CA ALA A 80 15.15 31.41 -0.84
C ALA A 80 15.53 30.49 0.33
N ILE A 81 14.90 29.32 0.44
CA ILE A 81 15.24 28.25 1.38
C ILE A 81 16.59 27.65 1.02
N LEU A 82 16.76 27.13 -0.22
CA LEU A 82 17.99 26.49 -0.68
C LEU A 82 19.19 27.44 -0.72
N GLN A 83 18.99 28.74 -0.96
CA GLN A 83 20.05 29.77 -0.79
C GLN A 83 20.60 29.80 0.64
N ASN A 84 19.79 29.47 1.65
CA ASN A 84 20.18 29.38 3.05
C ASN A 84 20.60 27.96 3.48
N HIS A 85 20.59 26.96 2.59
CA HIS A 85 21.09 25.61 2.89
C HIS A 85 22.62 25.53 2.76
N ASN A 86 23.31 24.78 3.63
CA ASN A 86 24.78 24.79 3.72
C ASN A 86 25.48 24.16 2.52
N HIS A 87 25.01 23.01 2.01
CA HIS A 87 25.50 22.42 0.76
C HIS A 87 24.67 22.92 -0.45
N LYS A 88 25.31 23.02 -1.62
CA LYS A 88 24.69 23.42 -2.90
C LYS A 88 24.22 22.18 -3.69
N GLY A 89 23.20 22.33 -4.53
CA GLY A 89 22.75 21.29 -5.46
C GLY A 89 21.81 20.23 -4.87
N ILE A 90 21.39 20.42 -3.61
CA ILE A 90 20.37 19.61 -2.94
C ILE A 90 18.97 20.00 -3.43
N ASP A 91 18.09 19.01 -3.53
CA ASP A 91 16.65 19.21 -3.74
C ASP A 91 15.89 19.10 -2.40
N ILE A 92 14.71 19.69 -2.35
CA ILE A 92 13.86 19.68 -1.15
C ILE A 92 13.46 18.24 -0.80
N PRO A 93 13.37 17.86 0.50
CA PRO A 93 12.76 16.61 0.93
C PRO A 93 11.23 16.65 0.72
N TRP A 94 10.81 16.62 -0.55
CA TRP A 94 9.45 16.93 -1.00
C TRP A 94 8.39 16.20 -0.19
N ASN A 95 8.55 14.88 0.02
CA ASN A 95 7.59 14.03 0.73
C ASN A 95 7.21 14.52 2.15
N ASN A 96 8.06 15.32 2.80
CA ASN A 96 7.82 15.87 4.13
C ASN A 96 7.23 17.29 4.11
N CYS A 97 7.36 18.02 3.00
CA CYS A 97 7.07 19.44 2.92
C CYS A 97 5.69 19.71 2.32
N GLN A 98 5.05 20.78 2.78
CA GLN A 98 3.79 21.29 2.23
C GLN A 98 4.05 22.71 1.69
N PRO A 99 4.47 22.88 0.41
CA PRO A 99 5.00 24.15 -0.10
C PRO A 99 4.08 25.36 0.05
N HIS A 100 2.77 25.13 0.11
CA HIS A 100 1.79 26.18 0.32
C HIS A 100 1.77 26.76 1.75
N LEU A 101 2.42 26.09 2.71
CA LEU A 101 2.53 26.52 4.12
C LEU A 101 3.86 27.22 4.43
N TRP A 102 4.87 27.15 3.56
CA TRP A 102 6.12 27.92 3.72
C TRP A 102 5.94 29.42 4.00
N PRO A 103 4.90 30.13 3.53
CA PRO A 103 4.68 31.53 3.91
C PRO A 103 4.15 31.75 5.33
N THR A 104 3.67 30.70 6.02
CA THR A 104 2.86 30.79 7.26
C THR A 104 3.33 29.88 8.38
N ASP A 105 4.08 28.82 8.09
CA ASP A 105 4.54 27.81 9.04
C ASP A 105 6.08 27.71 8.98
N LYS A 106 6.74 28.06 10.09
CA LYS A 106 8.21 28.04 10.21
C LYS A 106 8.79 26.63 10.24
N TRP A 107 8.02 25.65 10.71
CA TRP A 107 8.45 24.25 10.80
C TRP A 107 8.38 23.55 9.44
N GLU A 108 7.47 23.95 8.55
CA GLU A 108 7.51 23.57 7.13
C GLU A 108 8.74 24.11 6.39
N VAL A 109 9.23 25.30 6.78
CA VAL A 109 10.50 25.87 6.30
C VAL A 109 11.70 25.13 6.91
N ALA A 110 11.64 24.72 8.18
CA ALA A 110 12.68 23.92 8.82
C ALA A 110 12.82 22.53 8.16
N LYS A 111 11.70 21.82 7.90
CA LYS A 111 11.68 20.56 7.13
C LYS A 111 12.37 20.70 5.77
N ALA A 112 12.14 21.81 5.07
CA ALA A 112 12.71 22.07 3.76
C ALA A 112 14.23 22.35 3.78
N ASN A 113 14.84 22.49 4.96
CA ASN A 113 16.29 22.57 5.18
C ASN A 113 16.88 21.25 5.72
N LEU A 114 16.11 20.16 5.84
CA LEU A 114 16.62 18.86 6.26
C LEU A 114 17.13 18.06 5.04
N ASP A 115 18.42 17.72 5.04
CA ASP A 115 19.12 17.07 3.93
C ASP A 115 18.78 15.58 3.82
N TYR A 116 18.81 15.02 2.60
CA TYR A 116 18.37 13.65 2.32
C TYR A 116 19.56 12.66 2.34
N LEU A 117 20.47 12.84 3.31
CA LEU A 117 21.71 12.06 3.40
C LEU A 117 21.42 10.58 3.73
N PRO A 118 21.87 9.61 2.90
CA PRO A 118 21.55 8.19 3.09
C PRO A 118 22.22 7.55 4.31
N GLN A 119 23.11 8.27 5.00
CA GLN A 119 23.69 7.82 6.28
C GLN A 119 22.85 8.25 7.51
N VAL A 120 21.77 9.02 7.31
CA VAL A 120 20.90 9.52 8.39
C VAL A 120 19.44 9.21 8.04
N TYR A 121 19.07 7.93 8.17
CA TYR A 121 17.73 7.35 7.89
C TYR A 121 16.62 7.84 8.84
N MET A 122 16.38 9.16 8.90
CA MET A 122 15.57 9.80 9.96
C MET A 122 14.72 11.00 9.51
N ILE A 123 14.63 11.29 8.20
CA ILE A 123 13.90 12.47 7.68
C ILE A 123 12.81 12.02 6.70
N ARG A 124 11.90 11.18 7.20
CA ARG A 124 10.62 10.81 6.59
C ARG A 124 9.58 10.69 7.69
N GLY A 125 8.28 10.57 7.37
CA GLY A 125 7.19 10.58 8.35
C GLY A 125 6.88 11.94 9.00
N VAL A 126 7.85 12.85 9.15
CA VAL A 126 7.70 14.21 9.75
C VAL A 126 6.75 15.16 8.98
N LYS A 127 6.06 14.67 7.96
CA LYS A 127 5.13 15.39 7.08
C LYS A 127 4.02 16.12 7.83
N SER A 128 3.54 15.58 8.94
CA SER A 128 2.49 16.16 9.79
C SER A 128 3.00 17.12 10.87
N HIS A 129 4.31 17.17 11.11
CA HIS A 129 4.87 17.88 12.28
C HIS A 129 4.86 19.40 12.08
N ARG A 130 4.48 20.16 13.11
CA ARG A 130 4.35 21.63 13.08
C ARG A 130 4.80 22.33 14.38
N SER A 131 5.48 21.63 15.27
CA SER A 131 6.01 22.16 16.54
C SER A 131 7.28 21.43 16.97
N PHE A 132 8.13 22.09 17.76
CA PHE A 132 9.36 21.51 18.32
C PHE A 132 9.17 20.14 19.00
N ASP A 133 8.05 19.95 19.71
CA ASP A 133 7.71 18.71 20.43
C ASP A 133 7.65 17.46 19.54
N GLN A 134 7.36 17.66 18.25
CA GLN A 134 7.21 16.57 17.28
C GLN A 134 8.53 16.23 16.59
N PHE A 135 9.57 17.05 16.71
CA PHE A 135 10.90 16.77 16.15
C PHE A 135 11.83 16.18 17.22
N ASP A 136 12.47 15.05 16.90
CA ASP A 136 13.48 14.46 17.77
C ASP A 136 14.75 15.32 17.82
N VAL A 137 15.63 15.04 18.78
CA VAL A 137 16.86 15.84 18.98
C VAL A 137 17.76 15.84 17.73
N SER A 138 17.81 14.73 16.97
CA SER A 138 18.62 14.69 15.74
C SER A 138 18.00 15.50 14.61
N SER A 139 16.68 15.50 14.45
CA SER A 139 15.97 16.36 13.49
C SER A 139 16.27 17.85 13.75
N ILE A 140 16.24 18.27 15.02
CA ILE A 140 16.55 19.63 15.45
C ILE A 140 18.03 19.98 15.16
N LEU A 141 18.96 19.11 15.56
CA LEU A 141 20.40 19.33 15.35
C LEU A 141 20.79 19.27 13.87
N ASN A 142 20.14 18.44 13.06
CA ASN A 142 20.29 18.39 11.60
C ASN A 142 19.82 19.71 10.97
N PHE A 143 18.65 20.24 11.36
CA PHE A 143 18.21 21.55 10.89
C PHE A 143 19.22 22.67 11.22
N MET A 144 19.77 22.68 12.44
CA MET A 144 20.83 23.59 12.84
C MET A 144 22.14 23.38 12.07
N TYR A 145 22.48 22.13 11.72
CA TYR A 145 23.69 21.77 10.96
C TYR A 145 23.57 22.14 9.47
N HIS A 146 22.38 22.05 8.90
CA HIS A 146 22.13 22.25 7.47
C HIS A 146 21.72 23.69 7.10
N CYS A 147 21.16 24.47 8.02
CA CYS A 147 20.78 25.86 7.78
C CYS A 147 21.93 26.84 8.06
N LYS A 148 22.28 27.70 7.08
CA LYS A 148 23.29 28.77 7.20
C LYS A 148 23.03 29.70 8.38
N TYR A 149 21.76 29.97 8.67
CA TYR A 149 21.36 30.85 9.78
C TYR A 149 21.93 30.39 11.13
N PHE A 150 21.97 29.07 11.37
CA PHE A 150 22.43 28.51 12.63
C PHE A 150 23.95 28.34 12.75
N GLN A 151 24.71 28.46 11.65
CA GLN A 151 26.19 28.47 11.69
C GLN A 151 26.77 29.62 12.54
N ALA A 152 26.00 30.69 12.75
CA ALA A 152 26.38 31.81 13.60
C ALA A 152 26.43 31.45 15.11
N PHE A 153 25.76 30.37 15.53
CA PHE A 153 25.61 30.00 16.95
C PHE A 153 26.44 28.78 17.36
N ALA A 154 26.71 27.84 16.45
CA ALA A 154 27.54 26.66 16.72
C ALA A 154 28.26 26.16 15.45
N GLN A 155 29.49 25.67 15.59
CA GLN A 155 30.20 25.01 14.48
C GLN A 155 29.63 23.60 14.26
N GLY A 156 29.43 23.22 12.99
CA GLY A 156 28.77 21.97 12.61
C GLY A 156 29.32 20.72 13.29
N GLN A 157 30.64 20.63 13.50
CA GLN A 157 31.29 19.49 14.15
C GLN A 157 30.69 19.11 15.52
N TYR A 158 30.23 20.08 16.32
CA TYR A 158 29.64 19.82 17.63
C TYR A 158 28.19 19.36 17.54
N LEU A 159 27.47 19.77 16.49
CA LEU A 159 26.13 19.25 16.17
C LEU A 159 26.26 17.79 15.70
N THR A 160 27.18 17.50 14.77
CA THR A 160 27.45 16.16 14.25
C THR A 160 27.87 15.18 15.35
N LYS A 161 28.72 15.59 16.30
CA LYS A 161 29.06 14.79 17.49
C LYS A 161 27.79 14.32 18.23
N VAL A 162 26.87 15.22 18.54
CA VAL A 162 25.66 14.88 19.32
C VAL A 162 24.61 14.12 18.49
N ILE A 163 24.53 14.34 17.18
CA ILE A 163 23.76 13.48 16.26
C ILE A 163 24.30 12.04 16.30
N ASN A 164 25.62 11.87 16.28
CA ASN A 164 26.25 10.55 16.40
C ASN A 164 25.99 9.88 17.76
N VAL A 165 25.92 10.64 18.85
CA VAL A 165 25.49 10.14 20.17
C VAL A 165 24.07 9.58 20.12
N ARG A 166 23.12 10.31 19.52
CA ARG A 166 21.76 9.82 19.29
C ARG A 166 21.75 8.55 18.47
N ASN A 167 22.57 8.47 17.42
CA ASN A 167 22.69 7.26 16.60
C ASN A 167 23.24 6.07 17.40
N LYS A 168 24.30 6.24 18.20
CA LYS A 168 24.82 5.18 19.10
C LYS A 168 23.74 4.65 20.06
N VAL A 169 23.03 5.56 20.74
CA VAL A 169 21.95 5.21 21.68
C VAL A 169 20.80 4.50 20.96
N MET A 170 20.33 5.05 19.84
CA MET A 170 19.13 4.57 19.15
C MET A 170 19.38 3.38 18.21
N HIS A 171 20.64 2.97 17.99
CA HIS A 171 21.00 1.71 17.30
C HIS A 171 21.53 0.61 18.23
N SER A 172 21.54 0.82 19.54
CA SER A 172 21.75 -0.28 20.51
C SER A 172 20.57 -1.26 20.43
N PRO A 173 20.79 -2.57 20.15
CA PRO A 173 19.72 -3.56 19.99
C PRO A 173 19.26 -4.17 21.33
N ASP A 174 20.14 -4.16 22.33
CA ASP A 174 20.00 -4.78 23.66
C ASP A 174 19.92 -3.74 24.79
N PHE A 175 19.87 -2.45 24.43
CA PHE A 175 19.97 -1.30 25.35
C PHE A 175 21.28 -1.26 26.15
N SER A 176 22.34 -1.89 25.63
CA SER A 176 23.69 -1.83 26.18
C SER A 176 24.47 -0.64 25.61
N LEU A 177 25.27 0.02 26.45
CA LEU A 177 26.29 0.99 26.04
C LEU A 177 27.53 0.85 26.94
N LYS A 178 28.72 0.91 26.35
CA LYS A 178 29.97 0.87 27.14
C LYS A 178 30.16 2.18 27.91
N LYS A 179 30.94 2.11 28.98
CA LYS A 179 31.24 3.28 29.81
C LYS A 179 31.95 4.37 29.00
N GLU A 180 32.89 3.98 28.16
CA GLU A 180 33.71 4.89 27.34
C GLU A 180 32.84 5.63 26.31
N ASP A 181 31.92 4.92 25.66
CA ASP A 181 30.92 5.50 24.75
C ASP A 181 29.95 6.45 25.48
N MET A 182 29.57 6.14 26.72
CA MET A 182 28.71 7.00 27.55
C MET A 182 29.42 8.26 28.04
N ASP A 183 30.67 8.15 28.49
CA ASP A 183 31.48 9.30 28.90
C ASP A 183 31.80 10.19 27.67
N GLU A 184 32.09 9.62 26.48
CA GLU A 184 32.18 10.39 25.22
C GLU A 184 30.86 11.09 24.87
N SER A 185 29.73 10.40 25.08
CA SER A 185 28.38 10.91 24.77
C SER A 185 28.02 12.12 25.62
N ILE A 186 28.19 12.01 26.94
CA ILE A 186 27.96 13.13 27.87
C ILE A 186 28.92 14.29 27.59
N ASN A 187 30.20 14.01 27.31
CA ASN A 187 31.16 15.05 26.96
C ASN A 187 30.75 15.80 25.68
N SER A 188 30.30 15.10 24.64
CA SER A 188 29.82 15.70 23.38
C SER A 188 28.61 16.62 23.60
N VAL A 189 27.63 16.18 24.41
CA VAL A 189 26.48 17.01 24.80
C VAL A 189 26.93 18.25 25.58
N GLN A 190 27.88 18.11 26.51
CA GLN A 190 28.39 19.23 27.29
C GLN A 190 29.24 20.21 26.47
N GLU A 191 30.01 19.75 25.47
CA GLU A 191 30.74 20.64 24.54
C GLU A 191 29.77 21.53 23.76
N LEU A 192 28.75 20.94 23.12
CA LEU A 192 27.76 21.71 22.37
C LEU A 192 27.02 22.69 23.28
N ALA A 193 26.66 22.27 24.50
CA ALA A 193 25.99 23.14 25.44
C ALA A 193 26.86 24.33 25.90
N LYS A 194 28.17 24.13 26.13
CA LYS A 194 29.13 25.21 26.46
C LYS A 194 29.25 26.26 25.36
N ILE A 195 29.01 25.89 24.10
CA ILE A 195 29.00 26.81 22.96
C ILE A 195 27.68 27.59 22.93
N LEU A 196 26.55 26.90 22.97
CA LEU A 196 25.21 27.49 22.87
C LEU A 196 24.78 28.30 24.12
N VAL A 197 25.45 28.15 25.27
CA VAL A 197 25.08 28.80 26.55
C VAL A 197 24.98 30.33 26.49
N LYS A 198 25.64 30.98 25.52
CA LYS A 198 25.54 32.44 25.29
C LYS A 198 24.20 32.85 24.66
N HIS A 199 23.52 31.93 23.98
CA HIS A 199 22.28 32.14 23.23
C HIS A 199 21.08 31.42 23.89
N ALA A 200 21.32 30.32 24.59
CA ALA A 200 20.35 29.61 25.41
C ALA A 200 20.84 29.54 26.88
N PRO A 201 20.54 30.55 27.73
CA PRO A 201 21.07 30.64 29.10
C PRO A 201 20.70 29.47 30.01
N GLY A 202 19.61 28.75 29.72
CA GLY A 202 19.21 27.54 30.45
C GLY A 202 20.26 26.41 30.39
N LEU A 203 21.12 26.38 29.36
CA LEU A 203 22.17 25.36 29.24
C LEU A 203 23.23 25.42 30.35
N LYS A 204 23.29 26.49 31.15
CA LYS A 204 24.21 26.60 32.29
C LYS A 204 24.08 25.44 33.29
N THR A 205 22.86 24.94 33.50
CA THR A 205 22.57 23.87 34.47
C THR A 205 22.64 22.46 33.87
N ILE A 206 23.06 22.29 32.60
CA ILE A 206 22.99 20.99 31.92
C ILE A 206 23.84 19.90 32.60
N SER A 207 25.08 20.23 33.00
CA SER A 207 25.98 19.31 33.70
C SER A 207 25.44 18.95 35.08
N GLU A 208 24.80 19.91 35.77
CA GLU A 208 24.14 19.68 37.05
C GLU A 208 22.94 18.74 36.90
N LYS A 209 22.15 18.89 35.83
CA LYS A 209 20.99 18.03 35.55
C LYS A 209 21.39 16.60 35.16
N ILE A 210 22.41 16.45 34.31
CA ILE A 210 22.96 15.13 33.96
C ILE A 210 23.55 14.45 35.22
N GLN A 211 24.28 15.19 36.05
CA GLN A 211 24.82 14.66 37.31
C GLN A 211 23.72 14.35 38.33
N GLN A 212 22.65 15.16 38.41
CA GLN A 212 21.48 14.90 39.24
C GLN A 212 20.81 13.57 38.84
N PHE A 213 20.60 13.34 37.53
CA PHE A 213 20.05 12.09 37.03
C PHE A 213 20.94 10.89 37.35
N LYS A 214 22.25 11.00 37.09
CA LYS A 214 23.24 9.96 37.45
C LYS A 214 23.21 9.61 38.94
N THR A 215 23.07 10.60 39.81
CA THR A 215 23.00 10.41 41.26
C THR A 215 21.65 9.83 41.73
N ILE A 216 20.55 10.06 41.01
CA ILE A 216 19.26 9.38 41.26
C ILE A 216 19.34 7.92 40.82
N LEU A 217 19.82 7.65 39.61
CA LEU A 217 19.99 6.30 39.05
C LEU A 217 20.85 5.42 39.98
N GLU A 218 22.02 5.91 40.37
CA GLU A 218 22.91 5.23 41.34
C GLU A 218 22.29 5.00 42.72
N ARG A 219 21.27 5.77 43.10
CA ARG A 219 20.53 5.58 44.36
C ARG A 219 19.44 4.52 44.21
N CYS A 220 18.73 4.50 43.08
CA CYS A 220 17.71 3.51 42.77
C CYS A 220 18.29 2.10 42.50
N SER A 221 19.53 2.01 42.00
CA SER A 221 20.26 0.73 41.85
C SER A 221 20.70 0.08 43.16
N ARG A 222 20.67 0.80 44.29
CA ARG A 222 21.17 0.32 45.57
C ARG A 222 19.99 -0.03 46.48
N GLN A 223 19.99 -1.24 47.04
CA GLN A 223 19.03 -1.65 48.07
C GLN A 223 19.22 -0.85 49.37
N VAL A 224 18.68 0.38 49.43
CA VAL A 224 18.76 1.25 50.60
C VAL A 224 17.48 1.10 51.44
N SER A 225 17.61 0.39 52.55
CA SER A 225 16.54 0.03 53.49
C SER A 225 15.98 1.18 54.35
N LYS A 226 15.94 2.41 53.82
CA LYS A 226 15.34 3.61 54.45
C LYS A 226 14.60 4.47 53.42
N SER A 227 13.34 4.13 53.17
CA SER A 227 12.45 4.93 52.34
C SER A 227 12.15 6.28 53.00
N THR A 228 12.62 7.37 52.39
CA THR A 228 12.16 8.74 52.68
C THR A 228 11.16 9.12 51.59
N GLU A 229 10.18 10.00 51.83
CA GLU A 229 9.14 10.29 50.83
C GLU A 229 9.73 10.78 49.50
N ASN A 230 10.73 11.67 49.54
CA ASN A 230 11.47 12.13 48.37
C ASN A 230 12.05 10.98 47.51
N SER A 231 12.47 9.87 48.10
CA SER A 231 13.08 8.76 47.33
C SER A 231 12.04 7.98 46.52
N LYS A 232 10.75 8.03 46.87
CA LYS A 232 9.67 7.51 46.03
C LYS A 232 9.45 8.40 44.82
N GLU A 233 9.41 9.72 45.03
CA GLU A 233 9.20 10.70 43.95
C GLU A 233 10.37 10.69 42.94
N GLU A 234 11.62 10.59 43.41
CA GLU A 234 12.79 10.42 42.55
C GLU A 234 12.74 9.11 41.74
N SER A 235 12.29 8.01 42.35
CA SER A 235 12.17 6.71 41.66
C SER A 235 11.08 6.74 40.58
N LEU A 236 9.94 7.37 40.85
CA LEU A 236 8.87 7.56 39.84
C LEU A 236 9.35 8.44 38.67
N LYS A 237 10.13 9.49 38.95
CA LYS A 237 10.74 10.34 37.91
C LYS A 237 11.75 9.55 37.06
N LEU A 238 12.53 8.65 37.66
CA LEU A 238 13.45 7.78 36.91
C LEU A 238 12.70 6.82 35.97
N LEU A 239 11.67 6.13 36.48
CA LEU A 239 10.84 5.21 35.67
C LEU A 239 10.16 5.94 34.51
N GLY A 240 9.62 7.14 34.75
CA GLY A 240 9.04 7.97 33.68
C GLY A 240 10.04 8.43 32.61
N ARG A 241 11.34 8.52 32.92
CA ARG A 241 12.40 8.77 31.92
C ARG A 241 12.75 7.53 31.12
N GLU A 242 12.86 6.40 31.80
CA GLU A 242 13.08 5.10 31.18
C GLU A 242 11.97 4.76 30.18
N GLN A 243 10.70 4.84 30.60
CA GLN A 243 9.53 4.67 29.73
C GLN A 243 9.58 5.62 28.52
N HIS A 244 9.98 6.88 28.70
CA HIS A 244 10.09 7.85 27.59
C HIS A 244 11.19 7.47 26.58
N ALA A 245 12.38 7.09 27.05
CA ALA A 245 13.49 6.71 26.19
C ALA A 245 13.18 5.42 25.40
N LEU A 246 12.55 4.44 26.05
CA LEU A 246 12.09 3.21 25.41
C LEU A 246 10.95 3.47 24.40
N LYS A 247 10.01 4.37 24.73
CA LYS A 247 8.97 4.82 23.80
C LYS A 247 9.56 5.47 22.54
N GLU A 248 10.52 6.39 22.69
CA GLU A 248 11.19 7.02 21.54
C GLU A 248 11.95 5.98 20.68
N LYS A 249 12.53 4.92 21.28
CA LYS A 249 13.10 3.77 20.53
C LYS A 249 12.02 2.95 19.80
N ILE A 250 10.89 2.62 20.43
CA ILE A 250 9.81 1.83 19.80
C ILE A 250 9.22 2.60 18.61
N GLU A 251 8.92 3.89 18.77
CA GLU A 251 8.38 4.73 17.69
C GLU A 251 9.39 4.89 16.55
N PHE A 252 10.69 5.02 16.85
CA PHE A 252 11.77 5.02 15.86
C PHE A 252 11.87 3.68 15.09
N LEU A 253 11.82 2.53 15.76
CA LEU A 253 11.88 1.22 15.10
C LEU A 253 10.64 0.93 14.26
N ALA A 254 9.45 1.32 14.73
CA ALA A 254 8.21 1.20 13.96
C ALA A 254 8.31 1.97 12.63
N GLN A 255 8.80 3.20 12.68
CA GLN A 255 9.02 4.04 11.51
C GLN A 255 10.10 3.47 10.57
N ARG A 256 11.21 2.96 11.11
CA ARG A 256 12.29 2.36 10.31
C ARG A 256 11.85 1.04 9.64
N TYR A 257 11.01 0.24 10.29
CA TYR A 257 10.48 -1.03 9.77
C TYR A 257 9.42 -0.84 8.68
N GLU A 258 8.57 0.19 8.77
CA GLU A 258 7.58 0.52 7.72
C GLU A 258 8.26 0.90 6.39
N GLU A 259 9.48 1.46 6.45
CA GLU A 259 10.22 1.93 5.29
C GLU A 259 11.32 1.01 4.77
N ASN A 260 11.92 0.18 5.63
CA ASN A 260 13.02 -0.72 5.27
C ASN A 260 12.98 -2.02 6.08
N GLN A 261 13.20 -3.14 5.42
CA GLN A 261 13.10 -4.50 5.96
C GLN A 261 14.47 -5.21 6.13
N GLY A 262 15.58 -4.45 6.10
CA GLY A 262 16.94 -4.97 6.26
C GLY A 262 17.15 -5.77 7.56
N THR A 263 18.11 -6.70 7.54
CA THR A 263 18.38 -7.65 8.63
C THR A 263 18.70 -6.96 9.95
N GLU A 264 19.55 -5.93 9.92
CA GLU A 264 19.88 -5.05 11.05
C GLU A 264 18.63 -4.55 11.81
N ILE A 265 17.58 -4.14 11.08
CA ILE A 265 16.34 -3.61 11.68
C ILE A 265 15.54 -4.73 12.36
N LYS A 266 15.57 -5.94 11.78
CA LYS A 266 14.93 -7.14 12.34
C LYS A 266 15.69 -7.64 13.58
N GLU A 267 17.01 -7.51 13.60
CA GLU A 267 17.87 -7.80 14.75
C GLU A 267 17.65 -6.79 15.89
N GLU A 268 17.64 -5.48 15.63
CA GLU A 268 17.30 -4.44 16.62
C GLU A 268 15.89 -4.62 17.21
N LEU A 269 14.90 -4.89 16.37
CA LEU A 269 13.51 -5.08 16.78
C LEU A 269 13.34 -6.33 17.64
N GLN A 270 14.03 -7.42 17.30
CA GLN A 270 14.02 -8.64 18.13
C GLN A 270 14.77 -8.45 19.44
N GLY A 271 15.92 -7.75 19.45
CA GLY A 271 16.64 -7.40 20.67
C GLY A 271 15.78 -6.58 21.64
N MET A 272 15.06 -5.58 21.13
CA MET A 272 14.10 -4.80 21.90
C MET A 272 12.97 -5.66 22.49
N LYS A 273 12.33 -6.53 21.68
CA LYS A 273 11.27 -7.42 22.18
C LYS A 273 11.80 -8.34 23.28
N ASN A 274 12.96 -8.96 23.07
CA ASN A 274 13.63 -9.81 24.07
C ASN A 274 13.94 -9.07 25.39
N PHE A 275 14.26 -7.77 25.35
CA PHE A 275 14.50 -6.96 26.56
C PHE A 275 13.21 -6.65 27.32
N LEU A 276 12.13 -6.34 26.62
CA LEU A 276 10.83 -6.03 27.23
C LEU A 276 10.17 -7.28 27.80
N ASP A 277 10.30 -8.44 27.15
CA ASP A 277 9.87 -9.75 27.70
C ASP A 277 10.53 -10.08 29.06
N GLN A 278 11.74 -9.57 29.30
CA GLN A 278 12.47 -9.71 30.57
C GLN A 278 12.05 -8.69 31.64
N ASN A 279 11.34 -7.62 31.26
CA ASN A 279 10.96 -6.50 32.12
C ASN A 279 9.45 -6.23 32.02
N LYS A 280 8.65 -7.10 32.66
CA LYS A 280 7.18 -7.10 32.58
C LYS A 280 6.50 -5.77 32.88
N ASP A 281 7.06 -4.97 33.81
CA ASP A 281 6.55 -3.64 34.12
C ASP A 281 6.64 -2.70 32.91
N LEU A 282 7.77 -2.70 32.20
CA LEU A 282 7.95 -1.94 30.96
C LEU A 282 7.11 -2.52 29.80
N LEU A 283 6.90 -3.83 29.78
CA LEU A 283 6.04 -4.49 28.79
C LEU A 283 4.56 -4.09 28.95
N GLU A 284 4.07 -4.00 30.18
CA GLU A 284 2.71 -3.56 30.52
C GLU A 284 2.52 -2.06 30.21
N ASP A 285 3.46 -1.20 30.61
CA ASP A 285 3.42 0.25 30.35
C ASP A 285 3.52 0.61 28.85
N LEU A 286 4.26 -0.16 28.05
CA LEU A 286 4.53 0.10 26.63
C LEU A 286 3.72 -0.76 25.66
N ALA A 287 2.76 -1.55 26.17
CA ALA A 287 1.89 -2.41 25.37
C ALA A 287 1.17 -1.70 24.20
N PRO A 288 0.68 -0.43 24.32
CA PRO A 288 0.05 0.27 23.19
C PRO A 288 1.03 0.56 22.03
N GLN A 289 2.30 0.87 22.34
CA GLN A 289 3.32 1.15 21.34
C GLN A 289 3.79 -0.13 20.65
N LEU A 290 3.92 -1.23 21.40
CA LEU A 290 4.19 -2.56 20.85
C LEU A 290 3.05 -3.07 19.96
N SER A 291 1.79 -2.92 20.38
CA SER A 291 0.62 -3.29 19.56
C SER A 291 0.62 -2.57 18.21
N ARG A 292 0.95 -1.27 18.21
CA ARG A 292 1.09 -0.47 16.97
C ARG A 292 2.28 -0.94 16.11
N LEU A 293 3.39 -1.34 16.72
CA LEU A 293 4.53 -1.92 16.01
C LEU A 293 4.18 -3.27 15.36
N ASP A 294 3.44 -4.12 16.07
CA ASP A 294 2.98 -5.41 15.56
C ASP A 294 1.95 -5.26 14.44
N GLU A 295 1.04 -4.28 14.53
CA GLU A 295 0.18 -3.88 13.41
C GLU A 295 0.98 -3.46 12.17
N ILE A 296 2.03 -2.66 12.33
CA ILE A 296 2.90 -2.22 11.23
C ILE A 296 3.65 -3.43 10.65
N GLN A 297 4.21 -4.28 11.51
CA GLN A 297 4.92 -5.50 11.10
C GLN A 297 3.98 -6.45 10.33
N GLU A 298 2.73 -6.63 10.77
CA GLU A 298 1.73 -7.43 10.06
C GLU A 298 1.31 -6.81 8.72
N LYS A 299 1.08 -5.49 8.66
CA LYS A 299 0.75 -4.76 7.42
C LYS A 299 1.89 -4.85 6.40
N VAL A 300 3.13 -4.65 6.83
CA VAL A 300 4.33 -4.77 5.98
C VAL A 300 4.48 -6.20 5.45
N ASN A 301 4.34 -7.21 6.31
CA ASN A 301 4.40 -8.62 5.90
C ASN A 301 3.27 -8.98 4.90
N LYS A 302 2.05 -8.46 5.10
CA LYS A 302 0.93 -8.61 4.16
C LYS A 302 1.23 -7.93 2.81
N HIS A 303 1.78 -6.72 2.82
CA HIS A 303 2.19 -6.03 1.59
C HIS A 303 3.30 -6.81 0.85
N GLU A 304 4.27 -7.38 1.56
CA GLU A 304 5.32 -8.21 0.95
C GLU A 304 4.76 -9.50 0.34
N GLN A 305 3.82 -10.18 1.01
CA GLN A 305 3.11 -11.33 0.42
C GLN A 305 2.32 -10.95 -0.84
N VAL A 306 1.64 -9.79 -0.83
CA VAL A 306 0.93 -9.28 -2.01
C VAL A 306 1.92 -8.90 -3.13
N ILE A 307 3.05 -8.27 -2.82
CA ILE A 307 4.10 -7.93 -3.80
C ILE A 307 4.71 -9.19 -4.39
N ASN A 308 5.01 -10.21 -3.59
CA ASN A 308 5.54 -11.49 -4.08
C ASN A 308 4.50 -12.25 -4.92
N THR A 309 3.21 -12.17 -4.55
CA THR A 309 2.10 -12.71 -5.36
C THR A 309 1.96 -11.96 -6.69
N LEU A 310 2.04 -10.63 -6.67
CA LEU A 310 1.99 -9.79 -7.88
C LEU A 310 3.22 -10.02 -8.77
N LYS A 311 4.42 -10.14 -8.20
CA LYS A 311 5.65 -10.50 -8.91
C LYS A 311 5.50 -11.87 -9.56
N THR A 312 5.06 -12.88 -8.81
CA THR A 312 4.77 -14.23 -9.36
C THR A 312 3.73 -14.18 -10.48
N ARG A 313 2.70 -13.34 -10.36
CA ARG A 313 1.71 -13.13 -11.43
C ARG A 313 2.26 -12.38 -12.64
N VAL A 314 3.16 -11.41 -12.46
CA VAL A 314 3.88 -10.74 -13.56
C VAL A 314 4.79 -11.75 -14.26
N ASP A 315 5.64 -12.45 -13.51
CA ASP A 315 6.46 -13.56 -13.99
C ASP A 315 5.63 -14.61 -14.76
N CYS A 316 4.42 -14.96 -14.30
CA CYS A 316 3.52 -15.89 -14.99
C CYS A 316 2.83 -15.28 -16.22
N LEU A 317 2.52 -13.98 -16.23
CA LEU A 317 1.98 -13.28 -17.40
C LEU A 317 3.05 -13.04 -18.48
N GLU A 318 4.32 -12.93 -18.09
CA GLU A 318 5.48 -12.93 -18.98
C GLU A 318 5.81 -14.35 -19.51
N LYS A 319 5.28 -15.41 -18.89
CA LYS A 319 5.50 -16.83 -19.24
C LYS A 319 4.27 -17.56 -19.81
N GLY A 320 3.10 -16.93 -19.86
CA GLY A 320 1.83 -17.56 -20.22
C GLY A 320 0.89 -16.61 -20.98
N ALA A 321 0.48 -16.88 -22.23
CA ALA A 321 0.78 -18.03 -23.08
C ALA A 321 0.99 -17.61 -24.54
N PRO A 322 1.75 -18.38 -25.35
CA PRO A 322 1.83 -18.16 -26.79
C PRO A 322 0.46 -18.30 -27.47
N ASP A 323 0.21 -17.49 -28.49
CA ASP A 323 -0.89 -17.70 -29.43
C ASP A 323 -0.71 -19.07 -30.12
N PRO A 324 -1.70 -19.99 -30.08
CA PRO A 324 -1.52 -21.36 -30.56
C PRO A 324 -1.20 -21.49 -32.06
N MET A 325 -1.33 -20.42 -32.86
CA MET A 325 -0.85 -20.41 -34.25
C MET A 325 0.64 -20.05 -34.40
N PHE A 326 1.32 -19.57 -33.34
CA PHE A 326 2.69 -19.07 -33.41
C PHE A 326 3.58 -19.66 -32.29
N THR A 327 3.81 -20.97 -32.37
CA THR A 327 4.75 -21.73 -31.51
C THR A 327 6.23 -21.48 -31.87
N GLY A 328 6.58 -20.24 -32.20
CA GLY A 328 7.93 -19.83 -32.57
C GLY A 328 8.14 -18.31 -32.47
N ASP A 329 9.34 -17.92 -32.04
CA ASP A 329 9.87 -16.57 -31.82
C ASP A 329 9.13 -15.42 -32.61
N PRO A 330 8.21 -14.67 -31.95
CA PRO A 330 7.07 -14.00 -32.59
C PRO A 330 7.39 -12.62 -33.22
N LEU A 331 8.47 -12.56 -34.01
CA LEU A 331 8.91 -11.35 -34.71
C LEU A 331 9.42 -11.57 -36.15
N LYS A 332 9.54 -12.82 -36.62
CA LYS A 332 10.38 -13.14 -37.79
C LYS A 332 9.75 -12.96 -39.17
N PHE A 333 8.48 -13.32 -39.41
CA PHE A 333 7.94 -13.37 -40.79
C PHE A 333 8.00 -12.04 -41.54
N LYS A 334 7.58 -10.92 -40.93
CA LYS A 334 7.67 -9.59 -41.58
C LYS A 334 9.11 -9.24 -41.97
N ASN A 335 10.07 -9.47 -41.07
CA ASN A 335 11.49 -9.24 -41.34
C ASN A 335 12.02 -10.17 -42.44
N HIS A 336 11.57 -11.42 -42.45
CA HIS A 336 12.00 -12.41 -43.44
C HIS A 336 11.47 -12.10 -44.84
N VAL A 337 10.29 -11.47 -44.99
CA VAL A 337 9.83 -10.94 -46.29
C VAL A 337 10.77 -9.86 -46.81
N PHE A 338 11.27 -8.95 -45.94
CA PHE A 338 12.31 -7.98 -46.33
C PHE A 338 13.64 -8.64 -46.70
N GLU A 339 14.05 -9.69 -45.97
CA GLU A 339 15.28 -10.45 -46.26
C GLU A 339 15.20 -11.21 -47.59
N VAL A 340 14.09 -11.91 -47.85
CA VAL A 340 13.86 -12.67 -49.09
C VAL A 340 13.72 -11.73 -50.29
N ALA A 341 12.98 -10.63 -50.18
CA ALA A 341 12.89 -9.62 -51.23
C ALA A 341 14.27 -9.05 -51.57
N ARG A 342 15.06 -8.65 -50.55
CA ARG A 342 16.44 -8.16 -50.73
C ARG A 342 17.36 -9.21 -51.35
N LYS A 343 17.22 -10.49 -50.97
CA LYS A 343 17.98 -11.62 -51.53
C LYS A 343 17.61 -11.89 -53.00
N ARG A 344 16.34 -11.71 -53.39
CA ARG A 344 15.85 -11.80 -54.78
C ARG A 344 15.98 -10.47 -55.56
N LYS A 345 16.62 -9.44 -55.00
CA LYS A 345 16.74 -8.08 -55.60
C LYS A 345 15.40 -7.40 -55.94
N MET A 346 14.31 -7.80 -55.30
CA MET A 346 12.98 -7.21 -55.49
C MET A 346 12.86 -5.83 -54.80
N PRO A 347 11.95 -4.95 -55.26
CA PRO A 347 11.61 -3.71 -54.56
C PRO A 347 11.16 -3.96 -53.10
N GLU A 348 11.39 -2.99 -52.22
CA GLU A 348 11.20 -3.17 -50.78
C GLU A 348 9.71 -3.36 -50.40
N PRO A 349 9.33 -4.45 -49.69
CA PRO A 349 7.96 -4.77 -49.31
C PRO A 349 7.19 -3.67 -48.56
N GLU A 350 6.13 -3.13 -49.17
CA GLU A 350 5.26 -2.13 -48.55
C GLU A 350 4.10 -2.78 -47.81
N PHE A 351 3.94 -2.51 -46.51
CA PHE A 351 2.88 -3.07 -45.66
C PHE A 351 1.85 -2.02 -45.27
N MET A 352 0.57 -2.34 -45.49
CA MET A 352 -0.61 -1.52 -45.19
C MET A 352 -1.61 -2.31 -44.35
N GLU A 353 -2.73 -1.70 -43.95
CA GLU A 353 -3.84 -2.41 -43.33
C GLU A 353 -5.21 -1.78 -43.62
N ASP A 354 -6.20 -2.65 -43.83
CA ASP A 354 -7.61 -2.25 -43.81
C ASP A 354 -8.15 -2.28 -42.38
N CYS A 355 -8.98 -1.30 -42.03
CA CYS A 355 -9.74 -1.28 -40.78
C CYS A 355 -11.12 -1.92 -40.99
N GLU A 356 -11.32 -3.12 -40.45
CA GLU A 356 -12.59 -3.87 -40.55
C GLU A 356 -13.34 -3.91 -39.21
N ALA A 357 -14.62 -4.29 -39.23
CA ALA A 357 -15.51 -4.35 -38.06
C ALA A 357 -15.19 -5.51 -37.09
N GLY A 358 -13.94 -5.56 -36.63
CA GLY A 358 -13.36 -6.59 -35.76
C GLY A 358 -11.86 -6.39 -35.48
N GLY A 359 -11.18 -5.51 -36.21
CA GLY A 359 -9.74 -5.28 -36.08
C GLY A 359 -9.10 -4.77 -37.38
N TYR A 360 -7.87 -5.21 -37.63
CA TYR A 360 -7.06 -4.82 -38.79
C TYR A 360 -6.76 -6.03 -39.65
N ARG A 361 -6.90 -5.91 -40.96
CA ARG A 361 -6.48 -6.92 -41.93
C ARG A 361 -5.23 -6.44 -42.66
N GLY A 362 -4.18 -7.25 -42.65
CA GLY A 362 -2.90 -6.87 -43.23
C GLY A 362 -2.96 -6.87 -44.75
N ILE A 363 -2.31 -5.90 -45.38
CA ILE A 363 -2.01 -5.89 -46.81
C ILE A 363 -0.51 -5.75 -46.96
N VAL A 364 0.07 -6.38 -47.99
CA VAL A 364 1.45 -6.14 -48.39
C VAL A 364 1.58 -6.17 -49.91
N ASN A 365 2.32 -5.21 -50.47
CA ASN A 365 2.72 -5.20 -51.87
C ASN A 365 4.18 -5.61 -51.97
N VAL A 366 4.47 -6.66 -52.75
CA VAL A 366 5.84 -7.15 -53.00
C VAL A 366 6.00 -7.42 -54.48
N ASN A 367 7.03 -6.80 -55.09
CA ASN A 367 7.32 -6.89 -56.52
C ASN A 367 6.09 -6.68 -57.42
N GLY A 368 5.34 -5.60 -57.15
CA GLY A 368 4.13 -5.22 -57.89
C GLY A 368 2.88 -6.06 -57.60
N LYS A 369 2.96 -7.11 -56.79
CA LYS A 369 1.84 -7.99 -56.44
C LYS A 369 1.36 -7.72 -55.01
N THR A 370 0.09 -7.37 -54.88
CA THR A 370 -0.57 -7.13 -53.59
C THR A 370 -1.20 -8.40 -53.03
N PHE A 371 -0.92 -8.68 -51.76
CA PHE A 371 -1.47 -9.78 -50.97
C PHE A 371 -2.28 -9.21 -49.80
N ARG A 372 -3.36 -9.90 -49.42
CA ARG A 372 -4.30 -9.47 -48.37
C ARG A 372 -4.50 -10.61 -47.37
N GLY A 373 -4.42 -10.31 -46.07
CA GLY A 373 -4.56 -11.27 -44.98
C GLY A 373 -5.93 -11.96 -45.02
N MET A 374 -5.97 -13.24 -44.67
CA MET A 374 -7.18 -14.05 -44.70
C MET A 374 -8.06 -13.79 -43.47
N GLN A 375 -7.47 -13.38 -42.34
CA GLN A 375 -8.17 -13.13 -41.08
C GLN A 375 -8.16 -11.63 -40.70
N VAL A 376 -8.92 -11.27 -39.67
CA VAL A 376 -8.92 -9.93 -39.08
C VAL A 376 -8.22 -10.01 -37.74
N CYS A 377 -7.02 -9.45 -37.66
CA CYS A 377 -6.22 -9.47 -36.45
C CYS A 377 -6.61 -8.33 -35.50
N ASN A 378 -6.57 -8.58 -34.19
CA ASN A 378 -6.92 -7.59 -33.16
C ASN A 378 -6.01 -6.34 -33.14
N ASN A 379 -4.84 -6.40 -33.79
CA ASN A 379 -3.90 -5.29 -33.90
C ASN A 379 -3.10 -5.33 -35.22
N LYS A 380 -2.62 -4.15 -35.66
CA LYS A 380 -1.88 -3.96 -36.92
C LYS A 380 -0.62 -4.83 -37.06
N ARG A 381 0.12 -5.05 -35.97
CA ARG A 381 1.38 -5.83 -35.99
C ARG A 381 1.09 -7.30 -36.29
N ASN A 382 0.07 -7.90 -35.68
CA ASN A 382 -0.32 -9.28 -35.98
C ASN A 382 -0.85 -9.39 -37.42
N ALA A 383 -1.66 -8.41 -37.86
CA ALA A 383 -2.18 -8.32 -39.22
C ALA A 383 -1.04 -8.34 -40.29
N HIS A 384 0.04 -7.58 -40.05
CA HIS A 384 1.22 -7.58 -40.92
C HIS A 384 2.03 -8.89 -40.88
N GLN A 385 2.10 -9.58 -39.74
CA GLN A 385 2.81 -10.87 -39.64
C GLN A 385 2.03 -11.99 -40.32
N GLU A 386 0.69 -11.99 -40.24
CA GLU A 386 -0.17 -12.94 -40.94
C GLU A 386 0.01 -12.84 -42.46
N VAL A 387 -0.09 -11.63 -43.03
CA VAL A 387 0.07 -11.43 -44.48
C VAL A 387 1.52 -11.65 -44.93
N ALA A 388 2.51 -11.37 -44.07
CA ALA A 388 3.91 -11.71 -44.34
C ALA A 388 4.13 -13.24 -44.47
N ARG A 389 3.49 -14.04 -43.60
CA ARG A 389 3.54 -15.50 -43.67
C ARG A 389 2.96 -16.01 -45.01
N ILE A 390 1.84 -15.44 -45.45
CA ILE A 390 1.19 -15.77 -46.74
C ILE A 390 2.11 -15.43 -47.93
N VAL A 391 2.84 -14.31 -47.89
CA VAL A 391 3.82 -13.97 -48.95
C VAL A 391 5.00 -14.94 -48.98
N LEU A 392 5.55 -15.34 -47.83
CA LEU A 392 6.65 -16.31 -47.79
C LEU A 392 6.22 -17.67 -48.36
N GLU A 393 5.05 -18.15 -47.95
CA GLU A 393 4.43 -19.39 -48.46
C GLU A 393 4.18 -19.32 -49.99
N PHE A 394 3.81 -18.15 -50.51
CA PHE A 394 3.73 -17.91 -51.96
C PHE A 394 5.11 -17.87 -52.65
N MET A 395 6.12 -17.24 -52.04
CA MET A 395 7.49 -17.15 -52.57
C MET A 395 8.21 -18.50 -52.57
N GLU A 396 7.98 -19.35 -51.58
CA GLU A 396 8.54 -20.71 -51.50
C GLU A 396 7.89 -21.64 -52.52
N SER A 397 6.58 -21.53 -52.73
CA SER A 397 5.86 -22.28 -53.78
C SER A 397 6.12 -21.77 -55.20
N HIS A 398 6.68 -20.56 -55.36
CA HIS A 398 7.03 -19.97 -56.66
C HIS A 398 8.49 -19.46 -56.66
N PRO A 399 9.50 -20.36 -56.79
CA PRO A 399 10.91 -19.99 -56.75
C PRO A 399 11.33 -19.04 -57.88
N GLU A 400 10.76 -19.25 -59.07
CA GLU A 400 11.03 -18.50 -60.32
C GLU A 400 10.48 -17.07 -60.29
N TRP A 401 9.65 -16.71 -59.29
CA TRP A 401 9.17 -15.35 -59.11
C TRP A 401 10.29 -14.46 -58.54
N GLY A 402 11.13 -13.92 -59.43
CA GLY A 402 12.26 -13.05 -59.09
C GLY A 402 13.10 -12.53 -60.27
N GLU A 403 13.04 -13.13 -61.46
CA GLU A 403 13.87 -12.71 -62.62
C GLU A 403 13.08 -11.93 -63.68
N GLU A 404 12.80 -10.64 -63.41
CA GLU A 404 12.46 -9.67 -64.46
C GLU A 404 13.05 -8.30 -64.11
N ALA A 405 13.67 -7.64 -65.09
CA ALA A 405 14.50 -6.46 -64.85
C ALA A 405 13.72 -5.14 -65.03
N VAL A 406 13.87 -4.22 -64.08
CA VAL A 406 13.37 -2.83 -64.18
C VAL A 406 14.48 -1.87 -63.74
N GLU A 407 14.56 -0.72 -64.41
CA GLU A 407 15.66 0.23 -64.33
C GLU A 407 15.59 1.18 -63.12
N SER A 408 16.65 1.98 -62.95
CA SER A 408 16.89 2.83 -61.79
C SER A 408 16.02 4.09 -61.71
N ILE A 409 15.51 4.40 -60.51
CA ILE A 409 15.48 5.78 -59.99
C ILE A 409 16.04 5.78 -58.57
N SER A 410 16.94 6.72 -58.25
CA SER A 410 17.57 6.83 -56.92
C SER A 410 16.79 7.73 -55.97
N SER A 411 16.56 7.25 -54.74
CA SER A 411 16.46 8.12 -53.55
C SER A 411 17.07 7.40 -52.35
N SER A 412 17.64 8.14 -51.40
CA SER A 412 18.63 7.57 -50.47
C SER A 412 18.38 7.90 -48.99
N THR A 413 18.15 6.85 -48.19
CA THR A 413 18.11 6.90 -46.71
C THR A 413 18.76 5.65 -46.11
N ALA A 414 20.06 5.48 -46.34
CA ALA A 414 20.83 4.35 -45.82
C ALA A 414 21.06 4.46 -44.29
N SER A 415 20.24 3.75 -43.51
CA SER A 415 20.42 3.63 -42.05
C SER A 415 21.52 2.62 -41.70
N SER A 416 22.76 3.07 -41.57
CA SER A 416 23.89 2.22 -41.15
C SER A 416 23.79 1.79 -39.68
N THR A 417 23.50 0.51 -39.41
CA THR A 417 23.39 -0.04 -38.06
C THR A 417 24.77 -0.27 -37.43
N ASN A 418 25.28 0.75 -36.73
CA ASN A 418 26.50 0.64 -35.93
C ASN A 418 26.36 -0.41 -34.81
N ILE A 419 27.27 -1.38 -34.74
CA ILE A 419 27.40 -2.27 -33.58
C ILE A 419 28.48 -1.71 -32.65
N TYR A 420 28.10 -1.48 -31.39
CA TYR A 420 28.95 -0.99 -30.32
C TYR A 420 29.42 -2.17 -29.47
N TYR A 421 30.72 -2.33 -29.28
CA TYR A 421 31.30 -3.27 -28.32
C TYR A 421 31.80 -2.48 -27.11
N GLY A 422 31.34 -2.85 -25.93
CA GLY A 422 31.65 -2.14 -24.69
C GLY A 422 33.01 -2.53 -24.15
N ILE A 423 33.73 -1.55 -23.62
CA ILE A 423 35.00 -1.73 -22.93
C ILE A 423 34.85 -1.09 -21.55
N VAL A 424 35.32 -1.76 -20.50
CA VAL A 424 35.41 -1.20 -19.16
C VAL A 424 36.81 -1.42 -18.60
N THR A 425 37.39 -0.40 -17.98
CA THR A 425 38.69 -0.49 -17.32
C THR A 425 38.54 -0.18 -15.83
N VAL A 426 39.03 -1.09 -14.99
CA VAL A 426 39.03 -0.99 -13.53
C VAL A 426 40.46 -0.78 -13.07
N GLU A 427 40.74 0.25 -12.27
CA GLU A 427 42.03 0.38 -11.58
C GLU A 427 41.93 -0.26 -10.19
N LEU A 428 42.77 -1.26 -9.94
CA LEU A 428 42.96 -1.84 -8.62
C LEU A 428 44.19 -1.19 -7.97
N ASN A 429 44.03 -0.72 -6.72
CA ASN A 429 45.11 -0.12 -5.95
C ASN A 429 45.40 -0.98 -4.72
N ASN A 430 46.54 -1.69 -4.77
CA ASN A 430 47.13 -2.45 -3.66
C ASN A 430 46.19 -3.43 -2.94
N GLN A 431 45.46 -4.25 -3.71
CA GLN A 431 44.70 -5.35 -3.13
C GLN A 431 45.66 -6.46 -2.70
N GLU A 432 45.78 -6.71 -1.40
CA GLU A 432 46.64 -7.76 -0.84
C GLU A 432 45.90 -9.09 -0.70
N LEU A 433 46.53 -10.16 -1.18
CA LEU A 433 46.11 -11.55 -0.91
C LEU A 433 47.24 -12.28 -0.19
N VAL A 434 46.94 -12.93 0.94
CA VAL A 434 47.95 -13.58 1.80
C VAL A 434 47.82 -15.10 1.75
N SER A 435 48.97 -15.80 1.71
CA SER A 435 49.06 -17.26 1.85
C SER A 435 48.50 -17.76 3.19
N ASP A 436 48.52 -19.07 3.38
CA ASP A 436 48.46 -19.67 4.72
C ASP A 436 49.87 -19.70 5.33
N ASP A 437 49.99 -19.94 6.64
CA ASP A 437 51.26 -20.07 7.35
C ASP A 437 51.99 -21.38 6.97
N CYS A 438 52.94 -21.33 6.03
CA CYS A 438 53.65 -22.50 5.52
C CYS A 438 55.08 -22.63 6.07
N ASP A 439 55.61 -23.84 6.08
CA ASP A 439 56.96 -24.13 6.60
C ASP A 439 58.05 -23.86 5.55
N HIS A 440 57.67 -23.56 4.30
CA HIS A 440 58.57 -23.26 3.17
C HIS A 440 58.06 -22.07 2.35
N GLU A 441 58.96 -21.19 1.90
CA GLU A 441 58.63 -20.00 1.07
C GLU A 441 57.93 -20.35 -0.25
N GLN A 442 58.37 -21.41 -0.92
CA GLN A 442 57.78 -21.87 -2.18
C GLN A 442 56.35 -22.43 -1.99
N GLU A 443 56.07 -23.03 -0.82
CA GLU A 443 54.75 -23.54 -0.45
C GLU A 443 53.80 -22.39 -0.07
N ALA A 444 54.30 -21.38 0.66
CA ALA A 444 53.56 -20.14 0.95
C ALA A 444 53.15 -19.43 -0.35
N THR A 445 54.09 -19.29 -1.29
CA THR A 445 53.84 -18.65 -2.60
C THR A 445 52.81 -19.43 -3.42
N GLU A 446 52.93 -20.76 -3.48
CA GLU A 446 51.95 -21.61 -4.16
C GLU A 446 50.56 -21.61 -3.47
N SER A 447 50.48 -21.47 -2.13
CA SER A 447 49.23 -21.23 -1.39
C SER A 447 48.59 -19.89 -1.79
N ALA A 448 49.36 -18.80 -1.84
CA ALA A 448 48.84 -17.49 -2.24
C ALA A 448 48.32 -17.50 -3.70
N TYR A 449 49.09 -18.09 -4.63
CA TYR A 449 48.65 -18.23 -6.02
C TYR A 449 47.46 -19.18 -6.18
N ARG A 450 47.33 -20.22 -5.34
CA ARG A 450 46.13 -21.08 -5.30
C ARG A 450 44.89 -20.30 -4.87
N LYS A 451 44.98 -19.46 -3.84
CA LYS A 451 43.88 -18.56 -3.43
C LYS A 451 43.50 -17.61 -4.56
N LEU A 452 44.49 -17.07 -5.29
CA LEU A 452 44.26 -16.16 -6.42
C LEU A 452 43.63 -16.87 -7.62
N ALA A 453 44.08 -18.08 -7.94
CA ALA A 453 43.50 -18.92 -8.98
C ALA A 453 41.99 -19.18 -8.75
N PHE A 454 41.60 -19.47 -7.49
CA PHE A 454 40.19 -19.61 -7.14
C PHE A 454 39.38 -18.32 -7.32
N GLN A 455 39.94 -17.13 -7.04
CA GLN A 455 39.26 -15.85 -7.28
C GLN A 455 38.98 -15.58 -8.77
N PHE A 456 39.80 -16.11 -9.68
CA PHE A 456 39.61 -16.04 -11.14
C PHE A 456 38.95 -17.30 -11.74
N GLY A 457 38.45 -18.23 -10.91
CA GLY A 457 37.76 -19.45 -11.37
C GLY A 457 38.67 -20.51 -12.02
N LEU A 458 39.98 -20.44 -11.82
CA LEU A 458 40.99 -21.35 -12.39
C LEU A 458 41.12 -22.61 -11.53
N THR A 459 40.10 -23.48 -11.60
CA THR A 459 39.93 -24.64 -10.71
C THR A 459 40.52 -25.95 -11.23
N SER A 460 41.06 -25.97 -12.46
CA SER A 460 41.63 -27.16 -13.10
C SER A 460 43.04 -26.86 -13.61
N LEU A 461 44.00 -27.70 -13.26
CA LEU A 461 45.37 -27.66 -13.80
C LEU A 461 45.64 -28.93 -14.61
N GLU A 462 46.41 -28.75 -15.68
CA GLU A 462 47.01 -29.86 -16.41
C GLU A 462 48.14 -30.50 -15.58
N ALA A 463 48.30 -31.82 -15.71
CA ALA A 463 49.11 -32.63 -14.80
C ALA A 463 50.61 -32.29 -14.89
N GLY A 464 51.08 -31.41 -14.02
CA GLY A 464 52.48 -30.97 -13.93
C GLY A 464 52.65 -29.46 -13.69
N ASN A 465 51.61 -28.66 -13.97
CA ASN A 465 51.66 -27.21 -13.77
C ASN A 465 51.34 -26.80 -12.32
N SER A 466 51.82 -25.61 -11.92
CA SER A 466 51.55 -24.99 -10.62
C SER A 466 50.52 -23.86 -10.74
N PHE A 467 49.83 -23.54 -9.64
CA PHE A 467 48.87 -22.45 -9.56
C PHE A 467 49.51 -21.10 -9.92
N ARG A 468 50.79 -20.89 -9.56
CA ARG A 468 51.56 -19.70 -9.95
C ARG A 468 51.68 -19.59 -11.48
N THR A 469 52.05 -20.67 -12.17
CA THR A 469 52.13 -20.69 -13.63
C THR A 469 50.77 -20.41 -14.26
N ALA A 470 49.71 -21.12 -13.83
CA ALA A 470 48.37 -20.98 -14.40
C ALA A 470 47.77 -19.57 -14.24
N VAL A 471 48.04 -18.90 -13.11
CA VAL A 471 47.63 -17.50 -12.88
C VAL A 471 48.44 -16.53 -13.75
N LEU A 472 49.77 -16.69 -13.82
CA LEU A 472 50.61 -15.81 -14.63
C LEU A 472 50.30 -15.94 -16.14
N GLU A 473 50.07 -17.15 -16.64
CA GLU A 473 49.61 -17.39 -18.03
C GLU A 473 48.22 -16.79 -18.29
N HIS A 474 47.29 -16.90 -17.34
CA HIS A 474 45.98 -16.24 -17.46
C HIS A 474 46.14 -14.73 -17.54
N PHE A 475 46.93 -14.13 -16.63
CA PHE A 475 47.16 -12.69 -16.58
C PHE A 475 47.83 -12.19 -17.86
N GLN A 476 48.87 -12.89 -18.35
CA GLN A 476 49.52 -12.58 -19.62
C GLN A 476 48.54 -12.65 -20.80
N ARG A 477 47.73 -13.71 -20.90
CA ARG A 477 46.72 -13.89 -21.96
C ARG A 477 45.60 -12.83 -21.91
N CYS A 478 45.31 -12.28 -20.74
CA CYS A 478 44.32 -11.22 -20.54
C CYS A 478 44.93 -9.79 -20.54
N ASN A 479 46.25 -9.66 -20.75
CA ASN A 479 47.00 -8.40 -20.60
C ASN A 479 46.82 -7.71 -19.24
N PHE A 480 46.69 -8.49 -18.16
CA PHE A 480 46.56 -7.98 -16.79
C PHE A 480 47.93 -7.78 -16.11
N PRO A 481 48.08 -6.78 -15.23
CA PRO A 481 49.31 -6.58 -14.45
C PRO A 481 49.63 -7.78 -13.57
N THR A 482 50.82 -8.36 -13.72
CA THR A 482 51.29 -9.48 -12.89
C THR A 482 51.33 -9.10 -11.40
N PRO A 483 50.82 -9.93 -10.48
CA PRO A 483 50.88 -9.65 -9.04
C PRO A 483 52.32 -9.50 -8.55
N LEU A 484 52.57 -8.57 -7.62
CA LEU A 484 53.85 -8.44 -6.95
C LEU A 484 53.92 -9.44 -5.78
N GLU A 485 54.89 -10.35 -5.83
CA GLU A 485 55.20 -11.28 -4.74
C GLU A 485 56.04 -10.60 -3.65
N LEU A 486 55.58 -10.68 -2.40
CA LEU A 486 56.28 -10.21 -1.20
C LEU A 486 56.31 -11.32 -0.16
N SER A 487 57.44 -12.01 -0.01
CA SER A 487 57.63 -12.99 1.05
C SER A 487 57.97 -12.32 2.39
N VAL A 488 57.43 -12.90 3.46
CA VAL A 488 57.58 -12.43 4.85
C VAL A 488 57.84 -13.63 5.75
N SER A 489 59.05 -13.74 6.29
CA SER A 489 59.38 -14.73 7.32
C SER A 489 59.02 -14.21 8.70
N LYS A 490 58.30 -14.98 9.51
CA LYS A 490 57.97 -14.64 10.90
C LYS A 490 57.82 -15.92 11.73
N ASP A 491 58.38 -15.92 12.94
CA ASP A 491 58.22 -17.00 13.93
C ASP A 491 58.47 -18.42 13.36
N ASP A 492 59.59 -18.58 12.66
CA ASP A 492 60.03 -19.79 11.92
C ASP A 492 59.06 -20.30 10.82
N LYS A 493 58.14 -19.46 10.35
CA LYS A 493 57.26 -19.72 9.20
C LYS A 493 57.38 -18.69 8.09
N PHE A 494 56.91 -19.08 6.90
CA PHE A 494 56.87 -18.25 5.70
C PHE A 494 55.43 -17.89 5.32
N LEU A 495 55.22 -16.60 5.05
CA LEU A 495 54.03 -16.07 4.41
C LEU A 495 54.41 -15.47 3.05
N CYS A 496 53.53 -15.59 2.07
CA CYS A 496 53.64 -14.87 0.80
C CYS A 496 52.41 -13.96 0.64
N LYS A 497 52.66 -12.68 0.35
CA LYS A 497 51.64 -11.72 -0.04
C LYS A 497 51.73 -11.48 -1.54
N LEU A 498 50.58 -11.55 -2.23
CA LEU A 498 50.42 -11.09 -3.60
C LEU A 498 49.74 -9.72 -3.56
N GLN A 499 50.42 -8.69 -4.02
CA GLN A 499 49.88 -7.33 -4.15
C GLN A 499 49.43 -7.11 -5.59
N ILE A 500 48.12 -7.00 -5.79
CA ILE A 500 47.48 -6.79 -7.08
C ILE A 500 47.24 -5.29 -7.27
N SER A 501 47.81 -4.72 -8.34
CA SER A 501 47.68 -3.29 -8.65
C SER A 501 47.75 -3.01 -10.15
N GLY A 502 47.13 -1.90 -10.58
CA GLY A 502 47.12 -1.45 -11.97
C GLY A 502 45.76 -1.63 -12.66
N HIS A 503 45.77 -1.54 -14.00
CA HIS A 503 44.56 -1.43 -14.82
C HIS A 503 44.13 -2.80 -15.39
N PHE A 504 42.86 -3.16 -15.20
CA PHE A 504 42.24 -4.40 -15.67
C PHE A 504 41.11 -4.05 -16.64
N THR A 505 41.27 -4.40 -17.92
CA THR A 505 40.33 -4.05 -19.00
C THR A 505 39.52 -5.25 -19.47
N PHE A 506 38.20 -5.08 -19.54
CA PHE A 506 37.23 -6.12 -19.90
C PHE A 506 36.38 -5.68 -21.09
N TYR A 507 35.98 -6.66 -21.91
CA TYR A 507 35.34 -6.44 -23.21
C TYR A 507 34.01 -7.21 -23.31
N ASP A 508 32.97 -6.53 -23.80
CA ASP A 508 31.75 -7.16 -24.31
C ASP A 508 32.06 -7.90 -25.63
N LYS A 509 31.82 -9.23 -25.65
CA LYS A 509 32.09 -10.08 -26.82
C LYS A 509 30.96 -10.08 -27.85
N ASP A 510 29.74 -9.82 -27.42
CA ASP A 510 28.54 -9.93 -28.25
C ASP A 510 28.22 -8.60 -28.96
N GLY A 511 28.56 -7.49 -28.30
CA GLY A 511 28.17 -6.15 -28.69
C GLY A 511 26.68 -5.84 -28.48
N SER A 512 26.30 -4.65 -28.94
CA SER A 512 24.90 -4.18 -28.99
C SER A 512 24.72 -3.10 -30.06
N SER A 513 23.50 -2.96 -30.59
CA SER A 513 23.07 -1.80 -31.38
C SER A 513 22.92 -0.51 -30.56
N LYS A 514 23.09 -0.57 -29.23
CA LYS A 514 22.99 0.57 -28.31
C LYS A 514 24.20 0.63 -27.38
N LYS A 515 25.02 1.70 -27.51
CA LYS A 515 26.19 1.98 -26.64
C LYS A 515 25.93 1.71 -25.15
N LYS A 516 24.81 2.17 -24.58
CA LYS A 516 24.48 1.94 -23.16
C LYS A 516 24.32 0.47 -22.76
N GLN A 517 23.83 -0.40 -23.66
CA GLN A 517 23.72 -1.83 -23.39
C GLN A 517 25.08 -2.52 -23.51
N ALA A 518 25.92 -2.11 -24.46
CA ALA A 518 27.30 -2.58 -24.57
C ALA A 518 28.13 -2.24 -23.31
N GLU A 519 27.99 -1.02 -22.75
CA GLU A 519 28.60 -0.64 -21.47
C GLU A 519 28.09 -1.49 -20.28
N GLN A 520 26.79 -1.83 -20.24
CA GLN A 520 26.23 -2.72 -19.22
C GLN A 520 26.77 -4.16 -19.35
N LYS A 521 26.90 -4.69 -20.58
CA LYS A 521 27.53 -5.99 -20.83
C LYS A 521 29.00 -6.01 -20.39
N ALA A 522 29.77 -4.99 -20.73
CA ALA A 522 31.18 -4.88 -20.31
C ALA A 522 31.29 -4.84 -18.77
N ALA A 523 30.43 -4.08 -18.08
CA ALA A 523 30.37 -4.06 -16.62
C ALA A 523 30.05 -5.43 -16.01
N LYS A 524 29.15 -6.22 -16.64
CA LYS A 524 28.85 -7.59 -16.20
C LYS A 524 30.06 -8.51 -16.32
N VAL A 525 30.83 -8.41 -17.41
CA VAL A 525 32.05 -9.20 -17.61
C VAL A 525 33.12 -8.84 -16.56
N ALA A 526 33.31 -7.55 -16.26
CA ALA A 526 34.22 -7.12 -15.19
C ALA A 526 33.77 -7.63 -13.81
N LEU A 527 32.50 -7.49 -13.46
CA LEU A 527 31.93 -8.03 -12.21
C LEU A 527 32.12 -9.55 -12.08
N GLN A 528 31.95 -10.31 -13.16
CA GLN A 528 32.19 -11.75 -13.15
C GLN A 528 33.65 -12.08 -12.84
N ASN A 529 34.60 -11.50 -13.57
CA ASN A 529 36.02 -11.82 -13.47
C ASN A 529 36.70 -11.24 -12.21
N LEU A 530 36.16 -10.15 -11.64
CA LEU A 530 36.68 -9.55 -10.41
C LEU A 530 35.87 -9.90 -9.15
N SER A 531 34.82 -10.72 -9.25
CA SER A 531 33.90 -11.03 -8.14
C SER A 531 34.62 -11.52 -6.87
N GLY A 532 35.65 -12.35 -7.02
CA GLY A 532 36.45 -12.88 -5.90
C GLY A 532 37.39 -11.85 -5.24
N ILE A 533 37.75 -10.76 -5.93
CA ILE A 533 38.57 -9.66 -5.39
C ILE A 533 37.67 -8.57 -4.81
N LEU A 534 36.56 -8.25 -5.48
CA LEU A 534 35.60 -7.23 -5.07
C LEU A 534 34.60 -7.71 -4.00
N ASN A 535 34.70 -8.98 -3.57
CA ASN A 535 33.81 -9.64 -2.60
C ASN A 535 32.31 -9.64 -2.99
N CYS A 536 31.99 -9.54 -4.28
CA CYS A 536 30.61 -9.46 -4.78
C CYS A 536 29.88 -10.81 -4.64
N ARG A 537 28.96 -10.92 -3.67
CA ARG A 537 28.14 -12.13 -3.50
C ARG A 537 26.93 -12.15 -4.44
N VAL A 538 26.90 -13.14 -5.33
CA VAL A 538 25.76 -13.60 -6.15
C VAL A 538 25.21 -12.55 -7.14
N LEU A 539 25.49 -12.77 -8.43
CA LEU A 539 25.12 -11.87 -9.54
C LEU A 539 23.61 -11.82 -9.84
N ASP A 540 22.82 -12.74 -9.31
CA ASP A 540 21.43 -12.98 -9.73
C ASP A 540 20.45 -11.85 -9.33
N ASN A 541 20.85 -10.96 -8.43
CA ASN A 541 20.01 -9.86 -7.93
C ASN A 541 20.17 -8.52 -8.68
N ALA A 542 21.10 -8.40 -9.64
CA ALA A 542 21.50 -7.10 -10.21
C ALA A 542 20.52 -6.49 -11.24
N GLY A 543 19.65 -7.31 -11.85
CA GLY A 543 18.86 -6.92 -13.01
C GLY A 543 19.73 -6.43 -14.19
N ASP A 544 19.24 -5.46 -14.96
CA ASP A 544 19.97 -4.89 -16.10
C ASP A 544 21.03 -3.83 -15.73
N ASN A 545 21.31 -3.58 -14.44
CA ASN A 545 22.10 -2.44 -13.98
C ASN A 545 23.52 -2.77 -13.46
N TRP A 546 24.23 -3.61 -14.20
CA TRP A 546 25.62 -4.03 -13.94
C TRP A 546 26.62 -2.86 -13.76
N LYS A 547 26.46 -1.73 -14.47
CA LYS A 547 27.27 -0.51 -14.27
C LYS A 547 27.10 0.08 -12.87
N GLY A 548 25.88 0.02 -12.32
CA GLY A 548 25.59 0.49 -10.97
C GLY A 548 26.30 -0.39 -9.94
N LEU A 549 26.11 -1.71 -10.04
CA LEU A 549 26.71 -2.68 -9.13
C LEU A 549 28.25 -2.70 -9.18
N LEU A 550 28.86 -2.56 -10.37
CA LEU A 550 30.32 -2.45 -10.48
C LEU A 550 30.85 -1.19 -9.81
N LYS A 551 30.18 -0.05 -10.00
CA LYS A 551 30.54 1.18 -9.31
C LYS A 551 30.38 1.04 -7.79
N GLU A 552 29.26 0.51 -7.32
CA GLU A 552 28.99 0.31 -5.89
C GLU A 552 30.05 -0.59 -5.23
N SER A 553 30.46 -1.66 -5.91
CA SER A 553 31.51 -2.59 -5.43
C SER A 553 32.90 -1.95 -5.37
N LEU A 554 33.18 -0.96 -6.24
CA LEU A 554 34.46 -0.22 -6.25
C LEU A 554 34.46 0.95 -5.25
N ASP A 555 33.37 1.72 -5.19
CA ASP A 555 33.16 2.79 -4.20
C ASP A 555 33.22 2.20 -2.76
N ALA A 556 32.66 1.00 -2.53
CA ALA A 556 32.70 0.30 -1.24
C ALA A 556 34.11 -0.15 -0.79
N LEU A 557 35.06 -0.26 -1.73
CA LEU A 557 36.47 -0.56 -1.47
C LEU A 557 37.37 0.68 -1.57
N GLY A 558 36.81 1.87 -1.74
CA GLY A 558 37.56 3.13 -1.90
C GLY A 558 38.39 3.20 -3.18
N LEU A 559 38.07 2.38 -4.19
CA LEU A 559 38.79 2.32 -5.46
C LEU A 559 38.31 3.40 -6.44
N GLN A 560 39.07 3.64 -7.51
CA GLN A 560 38.66 4.59 -8.55
C GLN A 560 37.45 4.07 -9.33
N GLN A 561 36.61 4.99 -9.81
CA GLN A 561 35.44 4.63 -10.62
C GLN A 561 35.86 4.08 -11.99
N PRO A 562 35.15 3.07 -12.50
CA PRO A 562 35.57 2.36 -13.71
C PRO A 562 35.34 3.23 -14.95
N ASP A 563 36.34 3.31 -15.83
CA ASP A 563 36.21 4.01 -17.10
C ASP A 563 35.49 3.14 -18.14
N TYR A 564 34.72 3.77 -19.02
CA TYR A 564 33.89 3.10 -20.02
C TYR A 564 34.13 3.64 -21.43
N ASN A 565 34.72 2.81 -22.27
CA ASN A 565 34.97 3.10 -23.67
C ASN A 565 34.20 2.11 -24.57
N PHE A 566 34.28 2.28 -25.89
CA PHE A 566 33.55 1.46 -26.85
C PHE A 566 34.21 1.49 -28.23
N THR A 567 34.28 0.34 -28.90
CA THR A 567 34.60 0.28 -30.34
C THR A 567 33.32 0.20 -31.16
N VAL A 568 33.37 0.72 -32.39
CA VAL A 568 32.24 0.70 -33.32
C VAL A 568 32.66 0.05 -34.63
N ASN A 569 32.07 -1.10 -34.94
CA ASN A 569 32.27 -1.72 -36.25
C ASN A 569 31.21 -1.20 -37.22
N LYS A 570 31.68 -0.51 -38.28
CA LYS A 570 30.86 -0.09 -39.42
C LYS A 570 30.99 -1.12 -40.53
N VAL A 571 29.95 -1.93 -40.72
CA VAL A 571 29.89 -2.86 -41.86
C VAL A 571 29.53 -2.07 -43.13
N GLY A 572 30.55 -1.62 -43.85
CA GLY A 572 30.44 -1.11 -45.22
C GLY A 572 30.95 -2.16 -46.22
N ILE A 573 30.21 -2.39 -47.30
CA ILE A 573 30.62 -3.30 -48.38
C ILE A 573 31.31 -2.48 -49.47
N GLY A 574 32.55 -2.83 -49.85
CA GLY A 574 33.29 -2.10 -50.89
C GLY A 574 34.71 -2.61 -51.16
N GLN A 575 34.80 -3.64 -52.02
CA GLN A 575 35.96 -4.06 -52.83
C GLN A 575 37.27 -4.49 -52.13
N GLU A 576 37.66 -5.74 -52.39
CA GLU A 576 39.06 -6.16 -52.49
C GLU A 576 39.63 -5.74 -53.86
N VAL A 577 40.92 -5.37 -53.91
CA VAL A 577 41.80 -5.51 -55.08
C VAL A 577 43.21 -5.92 -54.58
N GLU A 578 43.91 -6.74 -55.36
CA GLU A 578 45.16 -7.43 -55.03
C GLU A 578 46.39 -6.50 -54.83
N GLY A 579 47.46 -6.98 -54.16
CA GLY A 579 48.62 -6.11 -53.83
C GLY A 579 50.03 -6.72 -53.57
N ALA A 580 50.15 -7.98 -53.13
CA ALA A 580 51.36 -8.84 -53.13
C ALA A 580 52.70 -8.40 -52.43
N ILE A 581 53.56 -9.43 -52.19
CA ILE A 581 55.03 -9.40 -51.94
C ILE A 581 55.59 -9.12 -50.52
N LEU A 582 56.13 -10.20 -49.92
CA LEU A 582 57.37 -10.38 -49.12
C LEU A 582 57.94 -9.22 -48.25
N SER A 583 58.19 -9.49 -46.97
CA SER A 583 59.52 -9.96 -46.47
C SER A 583 59.57 -10.13 -44.93
N GLU A 584 60.54 -10.91 -44.44
CA GLU A 584 60.85 -11.13 -43.02
C GLU A 584 62.01 -10.22 -42.54
N ASP A 585 62.16 -10.08 -41.21
CA ASP A 585 63.30 -9.49 -40.48
C ASP A 585 63.60 -7.97 -40.70
N ASN A 586 64.09 -7.20 -39.72
CA ASN A 586 64.97 -7.57 -38.61
C ASN A 586 64.93 -6.58 -37.41
N SER A 587 65.55 -6.96 -36.29
CA SER A 587 66.16 -6.13 -35.21
C SER A 587 65.48 -4.80 -34.75
N GLN A 588 64.92 -4.66 -33.55
CA GLN A 588 65.51 -4.65 -32.18
C GLN A 588 65.87 -3.25 -31.59
N ILE A 589 65.55 -3.08 -30.29
CA ILE A 589 66.19 -2.19 -29.29
C ILE A 589 65.95 -0.66 -29.42
N SER A 590 65.76 0.13 -28.34
CA SER A 590 64.95 0.03 -27.10
C SER A 590 65.25 1.26 -26.19
N ALA A 591 64.35 1.52 -25.21
CA ALA A 591 64.62 2.22 -23.94
C ALA A 591 64.93 3.74 -23.94
N THR A 592 64.70 4.50 -22.84
CA THR A 592 63.50 4.65 -21.97
C THR A 592 63.61 5.97 -21.17
N LYS A 593 62.48 6.49 -20.64
CA LYS A 593 62.41 7.39 -19.45
C LYS A 593 63.02 8.82 -19.63
N ILE A 594 62.74 9.88 -18.84
CA ILE A 594 62.04 10.02 -17.54
C ILE A 594 61.46 11.46 -17.33
N ASP A 595 60.36 11.56 -16.56
CA ASP A 595 59.96 12.63 -15.60
C ASP A 595 59.52 14.10 -15.88
N ASN A 596 58.46 14.44 -15.09
CA ASN A 596 58.24 15.63 -14.22
C ASN A 596 57.60 16.97 -14.70
N LYS A 597 56.29 17.09 -14.38
CA LYS A 597 55.68 17.94 -13.33
C LYS A 597 55.83 19.49 -13.28
N ASN A 598 54.64 20.10 -13.17
CA ASN A 598 54.21 21.18 -12.25
C ASN A 598 54.40 22.70 -12.57
N ASP A 599 53.27 23.41 -12.36
CA ASP A 599 53.06 24.76 -11.78
C ASP A 599 53.79 26.01 -12.32
N SER A 600 53.02 27.02 -12.77
CA SER A 600 52.57 28.16 -11.91
C SER A 600 52.39 29.53 -12.61
N LEU A 601 51.30 30.21 -12.25
CA LEU A 601 51.10 31.68 -12.09
C LEU A 601 51.60 32.73 -13.13
N ARG A 602 50.60 33.21 -13.92
CA ARG A 602 50.00 34.57 -13.81
C ARG A 602 50.68 35.82 -14.42
N ALA A 603 50.08 36.25 -15.54
CA ALA A 603 49.76 37.64 -15.97
C ALA A 603 50.85 38.61 -16.47
N LYS A 604 50.60 39.16 -17.67
CA LYS A 604 50.34 40.61 -17.88
C LYS A 604 49.65 40.91 -19.22
N ASN A 605 49.21 42.17 -19.34
CA ASN A 605 48.53 42.86 -20.45
C ASN A 605 49.35 42.80 -21.78
N SER A 606 48.89 43.24 -22.97
CA SER A 606 47.91 44.31 -23.33
C SER A 606 47.51 44.26 -24.82
N VAL A 607 46.48 45.04 -25.23
CA VAL A 607 46.25 45.63 -26.60
C VAL A 607 46.02 44.61 -27.74
N THR A 608 44.85 44.46 -28.37
CA THR A 608 43.93 45.38 -29.11
C THR A 608 44.33 45.63 -30.58
N GLU A 609 43.57 45.02 -31.50
CA GLU A 609 43.07 45.48 -32.83
C GLU A 609 42.42 44.24 -33.50
N VAL A 610 41.14 44.14 -33.92
CA VAL A 610 40.11 45.04 -34.50
C VAL A 610 40.14 45.04 -36.05
N LEU A 611 38.95 45.15 -36.66
CA LEU A 611 38.61 45.08 -38.10
C LEU A 611 38.62 43.68 -38.76
N ASP A 612 37.68 43.34 -39.66
CA ASP A 612 36.27 43.79 -39.72
C ASP A 612 35.38 42.85 -40.54
N LEU A 613 34.06 43.07 -40.51
CA LEU A 613 33.09 42.48 -41.44
C LEU A 613 32.74 43.49 -42.56
N PRO A 614 32.55 43.03 -43.81
CA PRO A 614 31.27 43.33 -44.47
C PRO A 614 30.75 42.18 -45.38
N THR A 615 29.52 42.09 -45.92
CA THR A 615 28.16 42.72 -45.79
C THR A 615 27.50 42.62 -47.20
N ALA A 616 26.15 42.64 -47.29
CA ALA A 616 25.33 42.87 -48.53
C ALA A 616 25.26 41.74 -49.59
N HIS A 617 24.24 41.59 -50.48
CA HIS A 617 22.81 41.99 -50.60
C HIS A 617 22.24 41.28 -51.88
N THR A 618 20.96 41.29 -52.32
CA THR A 618 19.56 41.25 -51.79
C THR A 618 18.61 41.30 -53.04
N VAL A 619 17.27 41.29 -52.91
CA VAL A 619 16.21 41.44 -53.98
C VAL A 619 15.86 40.09 -54.67
N ASN A 620 14.63 39.51 -54.60
CA ASN A 620 13.25 39.85 -55.08
C ASN A 620 13.11 39.76 -56.64
N ALA A 621 11.97 39.53 -57.31
CA ALA A 621 10.55 39.28 -56.95
C ALA A 621 9.74 38.72 -58.17
N VAL A 622 8.45 38.34 -57.98
CA VAL A 622 7.29 38.50 -58.93
C VAL A 622 7.25 37.64 -60.24
N ASP A 623 6.11 37.28 -60.86
CA ASP A 623 4.72 36.93 -60.43
C ASP A 623 3.88 36.44 -61.67
N CYS A 624 2.70 35.81 -61.47
CA CYS A 624 1.55 35.69 -62.41
C CYS A 624 1.74 35.02 -63.83
N GLN A 625 0.73 34.65 -64.66
CA GLN A 625 -0.76 34.66 -64.63
C GLN A 625 -1.39 33.68 -65.69
N GLU A 626 -2.65 33.25 -65.49
CA GLU A 626 -3.76 33.00 -66.49
C GLU A 626 -3.60 32.03 -67.70
N THR A 627 -4.64 31.48 -68.38
CA THR A 627 -6.14 31.46 -68.27
C THR A 627 -6.67 30.00 -68.59
N GLU A 628 -7.79 29.57 -69.22
CA GLU A 628 -8.97 30.17 -69.91
C GLU A 628 -10.20 29.22 -70.06
N THR A 629 -11.34 29.49 -69.38
CA THR A 629 -12.75 29.10 -69.76
C THR A 629 -13.15 27.60 -69.90
N LEU A 630 -14.42 27.15 -70.03
CA LEU A 630 -15.78 27.75 -70.16
C LEU A 630 -16.83 27.01 -69.26
N ASP A 631 -17.85 27.77 -68.81
CA ASP A 631 -19.31 27.48 -68.59
C ASP A 631 -19.89 26.03 -68.51
N PHE A 632 -21.01 25.72 -67.82
CA PHE A 632 -22.21 26.53 -67.49
C PHE A 632 -22.96 26.04 -66.22
N SER A 633 -23.74 26.94 -65.59
CA SER A 633 -24.97 26.73 -64.78
C SER A 633 -24.93 26.31 -63.30
N ALA A 634 -25.60 27.16 -62.50
CA ALA A 634 -26.00 27.09 -61.09
C ALA A 634 -27.23 26.14 -60.85
N PRO A 635 -27.89 26.04 -59.66
CA PRO A 635 -27.82 26.83 -58.40
C PRO A 635 -27.23 26.07 -57.19
N GLU A 636 -26.36 26.68 -56.36
CA GLU A 636 -26.65 27.55 -55.19
C GLU A 636 -27.24 26.79 -53.95
N MET A 637 -26.88 27.06 -52.68
CA MET A 637 -25.91 27.95 -51.99
C MET A 637 -25.79 27.43 -50.52
N SER A 638 -24.77 27.66 -49.69
CA SER A 638 -23.57 28.52 -49.76
C SER A 638 -22.41 28.01 -48.86
N SER A 639 -21.25 28.67 -48.96
CA SER A 639 -20.05 28.63 -48.10
C SER A 639 -20.32 28.90 -46.58
N GLN A 640 -19.41 28.66 -45.61
CA GLN A 640 -18.11 29.35 -45.42
C GLN A 640 -17.08 28.62 -44.50
N ALA A 641 -15.88 29.21 -44.49
CA ALA A 641 -14.61 28.89 -43.80
C ALA A 641 -14.64 28.59 -42.28
N PRO A 642 -13.58 27.96 -41.72
CA PRO A 642 -13.47 27.62 -40.30
C PRO A 642 -13.23 28.83 -39.37
N LYS A 643 -13.71 28.72 -38.13
CA LYS A 643 -13.40 29.58 -36.98
C LYS A 643 -13.22 28.75 -35.70
N GLU A 644 -12.63 29.36 -34.68
CA GLU A 644 -12.32 28.75 -33.38
C GLU A 644 -13.56 28.50 -32.51
N LEU A 645 -13.67 27.34 -31.84
CA LEU A 645 -13.89 27.16 -30.39
C LEU A 645 -14.06 25.66 -29.98
N ASP A 646 -13.76 25.35 -28.70
CA ASP A 646 -14.52 24.56 -27.69
C ASP A 646 -15.61 23.51 -28.11
N SER A 647 -15.88 22.42 -27.37
CA SER A 647 -15.38 21.89 -26.08
C SER A 647 -15.69 20.39 -25.87
N SER A 648 -15.20 19.82 -24.75
CA SER A 648 -15.84 18.77 -23.89
C SER A 648 -16.56 17.55 -24.51
N VAL A 649 -16.04 16.35 -24.24
CA VAL A 649 -16.82 15.09 -24.30
C VAL A 649 -17.19 14.65 -22.87
N SER A 650 -18.49 14.55 -22.58
CA SER A 650 -18.99 14.07 -21.28
C SER A 650 -19.15 12.54 -21.26
N GLY A 651 -18.74 11.91 -20.16
CA GLY A 651 -18.82 10.45 -19.98
C GLY A 651 -20.21 10.01 -19.55
N THR A 652 -21.00 9.45 -20.47
CA THR A 652 -22.27 8.78 -20.14
C THR A 652 -22.02 7.36 -19.62
N ILE A 653 -22.63 6.99 -18.50
CA ILE A 653 -22.57 5.63 -17.94
C ILE A 653 -23.92 4.92 -18.12
N PHE A 654 -23.84 3.65 -18.52
CA PHE A 654 -24.96 2.73 -18.67
C PHE A 654 -24.91 1.69 -17.55
N TYR A 655 -26.06 1.44 -16.92
CA TYR A 655 -26.30 0.28 -16.05
C TYR A 655 -27.38 -0.56 -16.71
N SER A 656 -27.23 -1.88 -16.68
CA SER A 656 -28.19 -2.80 -17.32
C SER A 656 -28.73 -3.84 -16.34
N SER A 657 -29.96 -4.26 -16.58
CA SER A 657 -30.55 -5.45 -15.97
C SER A 657 -30.89 -6.48 -17.04
N VAL A 658 -31.01 -7.73 -16.63
CA VAL A 658 -31.54 -8.82 -17.45
C VAL A 658 -32.66 -9.54 -16.68
N THR A 659 -33.78 -9.72 -17.34
CA THR A 659 -34.95 -10.44 -16.83
C THR A 659 -35.01 -11.82 -17.49
N VAL A 660 -35.11 -12.86 -16.66
CA VAL A 660 -35.18 -14.27 -17.06
C VAL A 660 -36.46 -14.88 -16.51
N VAL A 661 -37.19 -15.62 -17.34
CA VAL A 661 -38.48 -16.22 -16.98
C VAL A 661 -38.33 -17.75 -17.01
N LEU A 662 -38.48 -18.39 -15.85
CA LEU A 662 -38.17 -19.81 -15.63
C LEU A 662 -39.39 -20.76 -15.74
N ASN A 663 -40.51 -20.28 -16.30
CA ASN A 663 -41.79 -20.99 -16.41
C ASN A 663 -41.69 -22.52 -16.47
N ASN A 664 -42.30 -23.19 -15.49
CA ASN A 664 -42.40 -24.65 -15.33
C ASN A 664 -41.08 -25.39 -15.02
N GLN A 665 -39.97 -24.70 -14.75
CA GLN A 665 -38.84 -25.30 -14.04
C GLN A 665 -39.29 -25.71 -12.64
N GLY A 666 -39.27 -27.03 -12.37
CA GLY A 666 -39.82 -27.63 -11.16
C GLY A 666 -38.83 -28.58 -10.50
N VAL A 667 -38.51 -28.33 -9.23
CA VAL A 667 -37.67 -29.24 -8.43
C VAL A 667 -38.56 -30.20 -7.67
N VAL A 668 -38.46 -31.49 -7.97
CA VAL A 668 -39.20 -32.56 -7.30
C VAL A 668 -38.32 -33.26 -6.28
N SER A 669 -38.86 -33.54 -5.09
CA SER A 669 -38.25 -34.35 -4.04
C SER A 669 -37.91 -35.77 -4.51
N ASP A 670 -37.30 -36.57 -3.65
CA ASP A 670 -37.42 -38.03 -3.75
C ASP A 670 -38.71 -38.48 -3.06
N GLY A 671 -39.17 -39.70 -3.32
CA GLY A 671 -40.39 -40.25 -2.71
C GLY A 671 -40.18 -40.61 -1.25
N CYS A 672 -40.60 -39.73 -0.34
CA CYS A 672 -40.36 -39.82 1.10
C CYS A 672 -41.59 -40.42 1.82
N ASP A 673 -41.38 -40.91 3.04
CA ASP A 673 -42.46 -41.56 3.80
C ASP A 673 -43.35 -40.53 4.53
N HIS A 674 -42.94 -39.25 4.53
CA HIS A 674 -43.65 -38.12 5.14
C HIS A 674 -43.64 -36.87 4.24
N GLU A 675 -44.73 -36.09 4.25
CA GLU A 675 -44.87 -34.86 3.47
C GLU A 675 -43.81 -33.78 3.79
N GLN A 676 -43.50 -33.60 5.08
CA GLN A 676 -42.48 -32.64 5.52
C GLN A 676 -41.06 -33.06 5.08
N GLU A 677 -40.78 -34.36 5.04
CA GLU A 677 -39.52 -34.92 4.56
C GLU A 677 -39.37 -34.74 3.04
N ALA A 678 -40.45 -35.00 2.29
CA ALA A 678 -40.51 -34.68 0.87
C ALA A 678 -40.27 -33.17 0.61
N THR A 679 -40.84 -32.30 1.44
CA THR A 679 -40.70 -30.85 1.32
C THR A 679 -39.26 -30.39 1.56
N GLU A 680 -38.61 -30.81 2.64
CA GLU A 680 -37.18 -30.51 2.88
C GLU A 680 -36.27 -31.17 1.83
N SER A 681 -36.62 -32.35 1.30
CA SER A 681 -35.90 -32.99 0.18
C SER A 681 -35.96 -32.13 -1.10
N ALA A 682 -37.13 -31.58 -1.45
CA ALA A 682 -37.25 -30.67 -2.59
C ALA A 682 -36.48 -29.37 -2.39
N TYR A 683 -36.55 -28.75 -1.21
CA TYR A 683 -35.80 -27.52 -0.89
C TYR A 683 -34.28 -27.76 -0.88
N ARG A 684 -33.81 -28.89 -0.36
CA ARG A 684 -32.40 -29.31 -0.41
C ARG A 684 -31.90 -29.52 -1.84
N LYS A 685 -32.72 -30.10 -2.72
CA LYS A 685 -32.41 -30.20 -4.16
C LYS A 685 -32.37 -28.83 -4.84
N LEU A 686 -33.26 -27.90 -4.47
CA LEU A 686 -33.29 -26.52 -4.98
C LEU A 686 -32.06 -25.72 -4.51
N ALA A 687 -31.63 -25.88 -3.25
CA ALA A 687 -30.41 -25.30 -2.71
C ALA A 687 -29.19 -25.65 -3.59
N CYS A 688 -28.99 -26.93 -3.89
CA CYS A 688 -27.92 -27.40 -4.78
C CYS A 688 -27.96 -26.75 -6.18
N GLN A 689 -29.14 -26.46 -6.74
CA GLN A 689 -29.28 -25.83 -8.06
C GLN A 689 -28.92 -24.33 -8.08
N PHE A 690 -28.98 -23.66 -6.93
CA PHE A 690 -28.56 -22.26 -6.75
C PHE A 690 -27.13 -22.14 -6.18
N GLY A 691 -26.38 -23.24 -6.09
CA GLY A 691 -25.00 -23.26 -5.58
C GLY A 691 -24.89 -23.13 -4.06
N LEU A 692 -25.97 -23.44 -3.33
CA LEU A 692 -26.03 -23.49 -1.88
C LEU A 692 -25.69 -24.89 -1.35
N ASN A 693 -25.39 -25.00 -0.05
CA ASN A 693 -24.94 -26.26 0.53
C ASN A 693 -26.08 -27.29 0.57
N SER A 694 -25.78 -28.56 0.27
CA SER A 694 -26.74 -29.67 0.25
C SER A 694 -27.26 -30.11 1.64
N LEU A 695 -27.11 -29.25 2.64
CA LEU A 695 -27.58 -29.40 4.02
C LEU A 695 -28.42 -28.21 4.48
N GLU A 696 -28.57 -27.17 3.65
CA GLU A 696 -29.44 -26.03 3.92
C GLU A 696 -30.92 -26.45 3.88
N SER A 697 -31.69 -25.97 4.85
CA SER A 697 -33.13 -26.24 4.97
C SER A 697 -33.97 -25.26 4.16
N LYS A 698 -35.27 -25.53 4.07
CA LYS A 698 -36.29 -24.63 3.52
C LYS A 698 -36.11 -23.16 3.92
N THR A 699 -35.80 -22.87 5.18
CA THR A 699 -35.61 -21.51 5.69
C THR A 699 -34.45 -20.79 4.99
N ALA A 700 -33.28 -21.42 4.88
CA ALA A 700 -32.08 -20.81 4.28
C ALA A 700 -32.27 -20.52 2.78
N VAL A 701 -32.98 -21.38 2.06
CA VAL A 701 -33.34 -21.14 0.65
C VAL A 701 -34.28 -19.94 0.51
N LEU A 702 -35.29 -19.84 1.38
CA LEU A 702 -36.23 -18.70 1.37
C LEU A 702 -35.55 -17.38 1.77
N GLU A 703 -34.62 -17.39 2.71
CA GLU A 703 -33.79 -16.24 3.07
C GLU A 703 -32.85 -15.82 1.93
N HIS A 704 -32.21 -16.76 1.23
CA HIS A 704 -31.41 -16.46 0.05
C HIS A 704 -32.24 -15.78 -1.03
N PHE A 705 -33.42 -16.32 -1.33
CA PHE A 705 -34.33 -15.77 -2.33
C PHE A 705 -34.78 -14.35 -1.93
N GLN A 706 -35.16 -14.14 -0.66
CA GLN A 706 -35.52 -12.82 -0.15
C GLN A 706 -34.36 -11.81 -0.25
N ARG A 707 -33.13 -12.19 0.13
CA ARG A 707 -31.94 -11.33 0.02
C ARG A 707 -31.59 -10.97 -1.43
N CYS A 708 -31.91 -11.83 -2.37
CA CYS A 708 -31.69 -11.62 -3.81
C CYS A 708 -32.88 -10.96 -4.53
N ASN A 709 -33.98 -10.62 -3.82
CA ASN A 709 -35.26 -10.19 -4.39
C ASN A 709 -35.82 -11.17 -5.45
N PHE A 710 -35.58 -12.47 -5.26
CA PHE A 710 -36.14 -13.52 -6.10
C PHE A 710 -37.56 -13.91 -5.62
N PRO A 711 -38.48 -14.26 -6.54
CA PRO A 711 -39.82 -14.70 -6.19
C PRO A 711 -39.80 -16.05 -5.48
N ARG A 712 -40.61 -16.20 -4.43
CA ARG A 712 -40.64 -17.43 -3.61
C ARG A 712 -41.13 -18.64 -4.44
N PRO A 713 -40.50 -19.83 -4.31
CA PRO A 713 -40.99 -21.04 -4.97
C PRO A 713 -42.42 -21.38 -4.54
N GLN A 714 -43.23 -21.87 -5.47
CA GLN A 714 -44.58 -22.36 -5.17
C GLN A 714 -44.53 -23.86 -4.86
N GLU A 715 -45.09 -24.25 -3.71
CA GLU A 715 -45.01 -25.61 -3.18
C GLU A 715 -46.26 -26.43 -3.53
N PHE A 716 -46.07 -27.62 -4.08
CA PHE A 716 -47.13 -28.57 -4.38
C PHE A 716 -46.74 -29.95 -3.84
N THR A 717 -47.55 -30.51 -2.95
CA THR A 717 -47.36 -31.87 -2.41
C THR A 717 -48.38 -32.84 -3.02
N ASP A 718 -47.92 -34.06 -3.28
CA ASP A 718 -48.72 -35.13 -3.89
C ASP A 718 -48.34 -36.49 -3.26
N CYS A 719 -49.18 -37.51 -3.42
CA CYS A 719 -48.99 -38.83 -2.81
C CYS A 719 -49.33 -39.96 -3.77
N GLU A 720 -48.31 -40.68 -4.23
CA GLU A 720 -48.41 -41.85 -5.12
C GLU A 720 -47.81 -43.08 -4.41
N ASP A 721 -48.46 -44.25 -4.51
CA ASP A 721 -47.98 -45.53 -3.94
C ASP A 721 -47.47 -45.47 -2.47
N ASN A 722 -48.22 -44.79 -1.60
CA ASN A 722 -47.88 -44.52 -0.19
C ASN A 722 -46.58 -43.72 0.03
N LYS A 723 -46.13 -42.95 -0.96
CA LYS A 723 -44.99 -42.03 -0.83
C LYS A 723 -45.37 -40.59 -1.18
N PHE A 724 -44.89 -39.67 -0.36
CA PHE A 724 -45.08 -38.25 -0.55
C PHE A 724 -44.00 -37.69 -1.47
N PHE A 725 -44.42 -36.83 -2.39
CA PHE A 725 -43.56 -36.05 -3.27
C PHE A 725 -43.87 -34.57 -3.09
N CYS A 726 -42.84 -33.73 -3.04
CA CYS A 726 -42.98 -32.27 -3.04
C CYS A 726 -42.35 -31.70 -4.32
N LYS A 727 -43.04 -30.75 -4.95
CA LYS A 727 -42.63 -30.09 -6.19
C LYS A 727 -42.62 -28.57 -5.99
N LEU A 728 -41.44 -27.98 -6.11
CA LEU A 728 -41.22 -26.54 -6.04
C LEU A 728 -41.19 -25.95 -7.45
N LEU A 729 -42.15 -25.09 -7.80
CA LEU A 729 -42.22 -24.42 -9.09
C LEU A 729 -41.66 -22.99 -9.04
N LEU A 730 -40.86 -22.63 -10.04
CA LEU A 730 -40.34 -21.27 -10.25
C LEU A 730 -41.10 -20.60 -11.42
N THR A 731 -42.11 -19.79 -11.08
CA THR A 731 -43.13 -19.27 -12.02
C THR A 731 -42.98 -17.80 -12.40
N ASP A 732 -42.33 -17.01 -11.55
CA ASP A 732 -42.22 -15.55 -11.69
C ASP A 732 -40.87 -15.10 -12.31
N PRO A 733 -40.76 -13.85 -12.82
CA PRO A 733 -39.54 -13.35 -13.44
C PRO A 733 -38.40 -13.08 -12.45
N PHE A 734 -37.20 -13.55 -12.77
CA PHE A 734 -35.96 -13.30 -12.03
C PHE A 734 -35.20 -12.14 -12.70
N ILE A 735 -34.83 -11.11 -11.94
CA ILE A 735 -34.14 -9.92 -12.46
C ILE A 735 -32.74 -9.82 -11.87
N PHE A 736 -31.73 -9.72 -12.73
CA PHE A 736 -30.32 -9.61 -12.36
C PHE A 736 -29.76 -8.27 -12.84
N PHE A 737 -28.93 -7.63 -12.02
CA PHE A 737 -28.43 -6.27 -12.26
C PHE A 737 -26.91 -6.26 -12.43
N ASP A 738 -26.41 -5.52 -13.42
CA ASP A 738 -25.03 -5.07 -13.49
C ASP A 738 -24.72 -4.16 -12.28
N LYS A 739 -23.64 -4.48 -11.56
CA LYS A 739 -23.23 -3.76 -10.34
C LYS A 739 -22.17 -2.70 -10.61
N ASP A 740 -21.40 -2.83 -11.70
CA ASP A 740 -20.21 -2.01 -11.93
C ASP A 740 -20.52 -0.86 -12.91
N GLY A 741 -21.44 -1.11 -13.85
CA GLY A 741 -21.76 -0.16 -14.92
C GLY A 741 -20.70 -0.14 -16.02
N SER A 742 -21.01 0.55 -17.13
CA SER A 742 -20.06 0.75 -18.22
C SER A 742 -20.32 2.01 -19.03
N SER A 743 -19.26 2.61 -19.59
CA SER A 743 -19.36 3.63 -20.64
C SER A 743 -19.95 3.09 -21.97
N LYS A 744 -20.22 1.79 -22.08
CA LYS A 744 -20.78 1.14 -23.28
C LYS A 744 -21.95 0.22 -22.90
N LYS A 745 -23.17 0.56 -23.34
CA LYS A 745 -24.40 -0.25 -23.17
C LYS A 745 -24.22 -1.74 -23.44
N LYS A 746 -23.53 -2.11 -24.53
CA LYS A 746 -23.30 -3.54 -24.88
C LYS A 746 -22.46 -4.28 -23.84
N GLN A 747 -21.67 -3.59 -23.01
CA GLN A 747 -20.82 -4.18 -21.99
C GLN A 747 -21.57 -4.34 -20.66
N SER A 748 -22.34 -3.33 -20.23
CA SER A 748 -23.23 -3.45 -19.06
C SER A 748 -24.25 -4.59 -19.25
N GLU A 749 -24.80 -4.76 -20.46
CA GLU A 749 -25.66 -5.90 -20.79
C GLU A 749 -24.94 -7.26 -20.70
N GLN A 750 -23.63 -7.33 -21.01
CA GLN A 750 -22.83 -8.56 -20.82
C GLN A 750 -22.53 -8.81 -19.34
N GLN A 751 -22.34 -7.76 -18.53
CA GLN A 751 -22.16 -7.86 -17.08
C GLN A 751 -23.44 -8.37 -16.38
N ALA A 752 -24.61 -7.86 -16.77
CA ALA A 752 -25.91 -8.38 -16.30
C ALA A 752 -26.10 -9.87 -16.70
N ALA A 753 -25.83 -10.23 -17.97
CA ALA A 753 -25.90 -11.61 -18.44
C ALA A 753 -24.95 -12.56 -17.70
N ARG A 754 -23.74 -12.09 -17.38
CA ARG A 754 -22.74 -12.83 -16.60
C ARG A 754 -23.27 -13.16 -15.20
N ILE A 755 -23.95 -12.22 -14.55
CA ILE A 755 -24.49 -12.40 -13.20
C ILE A 755 -25.68 -13.38 -13.22
N ALA A 756 -26.57 -13.29 -14.21
CA ALA A 756 -27.65 -14.27 -14.39
C ALA A 756 -27.10 -15.69 -14.64
N LEU A 757 -26.09 -15.86 -15.50
CA LEU A 757 -25.41 -17.15 -15.72
C LEU A 757 -24.72 -17.70 -14.47
N GLN A 758 -24.18 -16.83 -13.62
CA GLN A 758 -23.54 -17.24 -12.37
C GLN A 758 -24.56 -17.83 -11.39
N HIS A 759 -25.71 -17.18 -11.19
CA HIS A 759 -26.76 -17.61 -10.26
C HIS A 759 -27.60 -18.79 -10.78
N LEU A 760 -27.80 -18.91 -12.10
CA LEU A 760 -28.61 -19.98 -12.71
C LEU A 760 -27.77 -21.17 -13.20
N SER A 761 -26.46 -21.19 -12.90
CA SER A 761 -25.50 -22.20 -13.36
C SER A 761 -25.91 -23.64 -13.04
N GLY A 762 -26.33 -23.92 -11.80
CA GLY A 762 -26.78 -25.25 -11.38
C GLY A 762 -28.12 -25.67 -12.00
N LEU A 763 -29.08 -24.74 -12.14
CA LEU A 763 -30.34 -24.96 -12.87
C LEU A 763 -30.08 -25.31 -14.35
N PHE A 764 -29.14 -24.62 -14.99
CA PHE A 764 -28.71 -24.88 -16.37
C PHE A 764 -27.77 -26.10 -16.51
N LYS A 765 -27.40 -26.76 -15.40
CA LYS A 765 -26.39 -27.85 -15.34
C LYS A 765 -25.07 -27.46 -16.03
N TYR A 766 -24.66 -26.21 -15.85
CA TYR A 766 -23.56 -25.57 -16.58
C TYR A 766 -22.43 -25.15 -15.63
N SER A 767 -21.20 -25.60 -15.91
CA SER A 767 -19.99 -25.15 -15.22
C SER A 767 -19.66 -23.70 -15.62
N PHE A 768 -20.02 -22.74 -14.75
CA PHE A 768 -19.81 -21.33 -15.00
C PHE A 768 -18.38 -20.88 -14.64
N GLU A 769 -17.58 -20.52 -15.66
CA GLU A 769 -16.23 -20.00 -15.51
C GLU A 769 -16.10 -18.56 -16.04
N VAL A 770 -15.37 -17.70 -15.31
CA VAL A 770 -15.25 -16.27 -15.60
C VAL A 770 -14.00 -15.99 -16.46
N GLU A 771 -14.15 -16.09 -17.78
CA GLU A 771 -13.11 -15.68 -18.74
C GLU A 771 -13.38 -14.29 -19.35
N PRO A 772 -12.40 -13.37 -19.34
CA PRO A 772 -12.55 -12.05 -19.94
C PRO A 772 -12.70 -12.14 -21.47
N GLY A 773 -13.82 -11.67 -21.98
CA GLY A 773 -14.12 -11.63 -23.42
C GLY A 773 -15.22 -12.58 -23.89
N LYS A 774 -15.70 -13.52 -23.05
CA LYS A 774 -16.83 -14.40 -23.41
C LYS A 774 -18.14 -13.63 -23.67
N ASN A 775 -18.92 -14.11 -24.64
CA ASN A 775 -20.23 -13.57 -25.00
C ASN A 775 -21.33 -14.10 -24.07
N TYR A 776 -21.35 -13.64 -22.82
CA TYR A 776 -22.34 -14.02 -21.80
C TYR A 776 -23.80 -13.81 -22.24
N LYS A 777 -24.13 -12.76 -23.00
CA LYS A 777 -25.48 -12.57 -23.56
C LYS A 777 -25.87 -13.73 -24.49
N GLY A 778 -24.94 -14.17 -25.34
CA GLY A 778 -25.12 -15.30 -26.25
C GLY A 778 -25.31 -16.61 -25.48
N ILE A 779 -24.42 -16.88 -24.52
CA ILE A 779 -24.46 -18.10 -23.69
C ILE A 779 -25.76 -18.15 -22.87
N LEU A 780 -26.20 -17.05 -22.26
CA LEU A 780 -27.46 -17.00 -21.50
C LEU A 780 -28.67 -17.26 -22.39
N LYS A 781 -28.70 -16.68 -23.60
CA LYS A 781 -29.74 -17.00 -24.58
C LYS A 781 -29.70 -18.48 -24.96
N GLU A 782 -28.53 -19.02 -25.30
CA GLU A 782 -28.35 -20.42 -25.71
C GLU A 782 -28.87 -21.39 -24.64
N LYS A 783 -28.58 -21.16 -23.35
CA LYS A 783 -29.07 -22.03 -22.27
C LYS A 783 -30.57 -21.90 -22.00
N LEU A 784 -31.17 -20.74 -22.27
CA LEU A 784 -32.63 -20.55 -22.18
C LEU A 784 -33.36 -21.17 -23.38
N ASP A 785 -32.87 -20.95 -24.60
CA ASP A 785 -33.37 -21.60 -25.82
C ASP A 785 -33.30 -23.13 -25.70
N ALA A 786 -32.18 -23.67 -25.19
CA ALA A 786 -31.98 -25.11 -24.97
C ALA A 786 -32.91 -25.74 -23.91
N LEU A 787 -33.54 -24.93 -23.06
CA LEU A 787 -34.56 -25.33 -22.09
C LEU A 787 -35.99 -24.99 -22.53
N GLY A 788 -36.18 -24.45 -23.74
CA GLY A 788 -37.47 -24.00 -24.24
C GLY A 788 -38.04 -22.77 -23.51
N LEU A 789 -37.20 -22.04 -22.78
CA LEU A 789 -37.59 -20.90 -21.96
C LEU A 789 -37.64 -19.59 -22.77
N LYS A 790 -38.29 -18.56 -22.21
CA LYS A 790 -38.39 -17.25 -22.86
C LYS A 790 -37.00 -16.62 -23.00
N ASN A 791 -36.75 -15.99 -24.14
CA ASN A 791 -35.51 -15.25 -24.39
C ASN A 791 -35.26 -14.17 -23.32
N PRO A 792 -34.01 -13.95 -22.90
CA PRO A 792 -33.67 -13.01 -21.84
C PRO A 792 -33.88 -11.55 -22.30
N GLU A 793 -34.66 -10.79 -21.53
CA GLU A 793 -34.99 -9.39 -21.83
C GLU A 793 -34.01 -8.45 -21.11
N TYR A 794 -33.55 -7.38 -21.77
CA TYR A 794 -32.52 -6.49 -21.23
C TYR A 794 -33.00 -5.05 -21.16
N GLU A 795 -32.99 -4.48 -19.96
CA GLU A 795 -33.20 -3.05 -19.77
C GLU A 795 -31.89 -2.30 -19.52
N HIS A 796 -31.94 -0.98 -19.61
CA HIS A 796 -30.78 -0.12 -19.38
C HIS A 796 -31.21 1.25 -18.84
N ARG A 797 -30.51 1.73 -17.81
CA ARG A 797 -30.61 3.10 -17.29
C ARG A 797 -29.37 3.88 -17.74
N ILE A 798 -29.59 5.12 -18.18
CA ILE A 798 -28.54 5.98 -18.74
C ILE A 798 -28.36 7.16 -17.80
N GLN A 799 -27.17 7.31 -17.20
CA GLN A 799 -26.83 8.47 -16.39
C GLN A 799 -26.05 9.47 -17.25
N LYS A 800 -26.73 10.54 -17.68
CA LYS A 800 -26.13 11.67 -18.38
C LYS A 800 -25.80 12.79 -17.39
N SER A 801 -24.69 13.48 -17.60
CA SER A 801 -24.44 14.79 -16.97
C SER A 801 -25.42 15.83 -17.50
N VAL A 802 -26.09 16.57 -16.61
CA VAL A 802 -27.08 17.59 -16.98
C VAL A 802 -26.41 18.93 -17.23
N GLU A 803 -26.48 19.42 -18.46
CA GLU A 803 -26.29 20.84 -18.78
C GLU A 803 -27.60 21.61 -18.56
N ARG A 804 -27.51 22.92 -18.28
CA ARG A 804 -28.69 23.76 -18.06
C ARG A 804 -29.34 24.14 -19.40
N PRO A 805 -30.68 24.08 -19.54
CA PRO A 805 -31.37 24.59 -20.73
C PRO A 805 -31.29 26.12 -20.79
N SER A 806 -31.09 26.66 -21.99
CA SER A 806 -31.21 28.11 -22.30
C SER A 806 -32.61 28.44 -22.82
N THR A 807 -33.01 29.71 -22.75
CA THR A 807 -34.44 30.10 -22.74
C THR A 807 -34.99 30.65 -24.07
N SER A 808 -36.01 29.97 -24.60
CA SER A 808 -37.04 30.45 -25.53
C SER A 808 -38.15 29.38 -25.57
N GLY A 809 -39.45 29.64 -25.46
CA GLY A 809 -40.22 30.77 -26.01
C GLY A 809 -40.69 30.38 -27.42
N ASP A 810 -41.97 30.10 -27.70
CA ASP A 810 -43.19 30.25 -26.89
C ASP A 810 -44.32 29.28 -27.35
N TYR A 811 -45.52 29.43 -26.76
CA TYR A 811 -46.88 29.02 -27.25
C TYR A 811 -47.68 27.94 -26.48
N LEU A 812 -48.65 28.42 -25.66
CA LEU A 812 -50.08 28.00 -25.56
C LEU A 812 -50.42 26.54 -25.11
N LEU A 813 -51.51 26.24 -24.38
CA LEU A 813 -52.74 26.99 -24.04
C LEU A 813 -53.47 26.37 -22.82
N SER A 814 -54.12 27.19 -21.96
CA SER A 814 -55.29 26.87 -21.10
C SER A 814 -55.16 25.85 -19.92
N SER A 815 -55.95 25.92 -18.83
CA SER A 815 -56.93 26.95 -18.40
C SER A 815 -57.22 26.97 -16.87
N CYS A 816 -57.58 28.16 -16.37
CA CYS A 816 -58.67 28.46 -15.41
C CYS A 816 -58.68 28.02 -13.91
N MET A 817 -58.72 29.07 -13.07
CA MET A 817 -59.71 29.34 -12.00
C MET A 817 -59.75 28.57 -10.65
N THR A 818 -59.40 29.32 -9.60
CA THR A 818 -59.90 29.25 -8.21
C THR A 818 -61.28 29.93 -8.07
N PRO A 819 -61.92 30.14 -6.87
CA PRO A 819 -61.75 29.57 -5.52
C PRO A 819 -63.08 29.12 -4.84
N SER A 820 -63.03 28.61 -3.59
CA SER A 820 -64.06 28.98 -2.57
C SER A 820 -63.57 28.87 -1.10
N SER A 821 -63.89 29.91 -0.30
CA SER A 821 -64.56 29.96 1.03
C SER A 821 -64.33 28.87 2.12
N LYS A 822 -64.35 29.15 3.45
CA LYS A 822 -64.62 30.38 4.26
C LYS A 822 -64.06 30.25 5.71
N LYS A 823 -64.12 31.32 6.51
CA LYS A 823 -63.68 31.42 7.94
C LYS A 823 -64.51 30.60 8.95
N ILE A 824 -63.93 30.31 10.15
CA ILE A 824 -64.36 30.83 11.48
C ILE A 824 -63.33 30.46 12.59
N CYS A 825 -63.30 31.18 13.71
CA CYS A 825 -62.36 31.02 14.84
C CYS A 825 -62.99 30.32 16.06
N LEU A 826 -62.16 29.88 17.03
CA LEU A 826 -62.29 30.16 18.49
C LEU A 826 -61.10 29.62 19.32
N GLN A 827 -60.93 30.15 20.53
CA GLN A 827 -60.04 29.72 21.65
C GLN A 827 -60.92 29.69 22.95
N PRO A 828 -60.45 29.51 24.23
CA PRO A 828 -59.08 29.35 24.77
C PRO A 828 -58.86 28.42 26.01
N ASN A 829 -57.60 28.41 26.51
CA ASN A 829 -57.14 28.36 27.92
C ASN A 829 -57.04 27.07 28.80
N ASN A 830 -55.84 26.93 29.41
CA ASN A 830 -55.51 26.63 30.83
C ASN A 830 -55.75 25.20 31.44
N SER A 831 -55.02 24.73 32.47
CA SER A 831 -53.67 25.07 33.06
C SER A 831 -53.33 24.17 34.28
N PHE A 832 -52.03 23.94 34.58
CA PHE A 832 -51.46 23.29 35.81
C PHE A 832 -51.86 21.79 36.08
N SER A 833 -51.23 21.00 36.98
CA SER A 833 -49.80 20.71 37.27
C SER A 833 -49.67 19.57 38.33
N GLN A 834 -48.45 18.98 38.45
CA GLN A 834 -47.81 18.49 39.71
C GLN A 834 -48.08 17.05 40.28
N GLU A 835 -46.98 16.27 40.45
CA GLU A 835 -46.64 15.25 41.50
C GLU A 835 -47.57 14.02 41.80
N CYS A 836 -47.16 12.91 42.45
CA CYS A 836 -45.89 12.14 42.55
C CYS A 836 -46.16 10.76 43.26
N LEU A 837 -45.11 9.91 43.41
CA LEU A 837 -44.96 8.77 44.37
C LEU A 837 -45.73 7.42 44.17
N VAL A 838 -45.01 6.44 43.59
CA VAL A 838 -44.63 5.11 44.17
C VAL A 838 -45.60 4.34 45.09
N THR A 839 -45.94 3.08 44.70
CA THR A 839 -45.81 1.87 45.57
C THR A 839 -45.91 0.54 44.79
N GLU A 840 -45.39 -0.54 45.38
CA GLU A 840 -45.46 -1.95 44.90
C GLU A 840 -46.85 -2.58 45.21
N THR A 841 -47.28 -3.78 44.80
CA THR A 841 -46.59 -5.09 44.63
C THR A 841 -47.54 -6.11 43.93
N GLN A 842 -47.02 -7.08 43.15
CA GLN A 842 -47.53 -8.48 42.89
C GLN A 842 -49.04 -8.74 42.51
N TYR A 843 -49.45 -9.77 41.77
CA TYR A 843 -48.81 -10.94 41.10
C TYR A 843 -49.70 -11.43 39.92
N ALA A 844 -49.09 -12.09 38.92
CA ALA A 844 -49.67 -13.05 37.96
C ALA A 844 -50.82 -12.62 36.99
N GLY A 845 -50.57 -12.76 35.69
CA GLY A 845 -51.60 -12.70 34.64
C GLY A 845 -51.03 -12.77 33.21
N ARG A 846 -50.95 -13.97 32.62
CA ARG A 846 -50.39 -14.17 31.27
C ARG A 846 -51.44 -13.96 30.18
N LEU A 847 -51.20 -13.03 29.26
CA LEU A 847 -51.73 -13.11 27.90
C LEU A 847 -50.81 -12.38 26.91
N ASP A 848 -50.21 -13.13 25.99
CA ASP A 848 -49.23 -12.63 25.04
C ASP A 848 -49.88 -11.71 23.98
N LYS A 849 -49.23 -10.57 23.69
CA LYS A 849 -49.45 -9.74 22.50
C LYS A 849 -48.09 -9.39 21.89
N PRO A 850 -47.94 -9.37 20.55
CA PRO A 850 -46.69 -8.99 19.91
C PRO A 850 -46.32 -7.55 20.30
N ASN A 851 -45.02 -7.31 20.51
CA ASN A 851 -44.51 -6.06 21.05
C ASN A 851 -44.96 -4.85 20.21
N LYS A 852 -45.84 -4.04 20.80
CA LYS A 852 -46.01 -2.64 20.42
C LYS A 852 -44.68 -1.95 20.73
N PRO A 853 -44.10 -1.15 19.82
CA PRO A 853 -42.84 -0.46 20.10
C PRO A 853 -42.99 0.38 21.37
N LEU A 854 -41.95 0.42 22.21
CA LEU A 854 -41.88 1.37 23.31
C LEU A 854 -41.92 2.77 22.70
N ASN A 855 -43.05 3.45 22.89
CA ASN A 855 -43.26 4.78 22.35
C ASN A 855 -42.52 5.77 23.25
N MET A 856 -41.21 5.87 23.05
CA MET A 856 -40.34 6.83 23.75
C MET A 856 -41.00 8.20 23.75
N ASP A 857 -41.28 8.71 24.95
CA ASP A 857 -41.85 10.04 25.09
C ASP A 857 -40.76 11.02 24.67
N ASN A 858 -40.88 11.53 23.44
CA ASN A 858 -39.88 12.25 22.64
C ASN A 858 -39.58 13.66 23.22
N ILE A 859 -39.51 13.78 24.54
CA ILE A 859 -39.43 15.01 25.31
C ILE A 859 -37.99 15.52 25.30
N ALA A 860 -36.97 14.66 25.43
CA ALA A 860 -35.57 15.09 25.40
C ALA A 860 -35.17 15.60 24.01
N ILE A 861 -35.46 14.84 22.95
CA ILE A 861 -35.16 15.20 21.57
C ILE A 861 -36.00 16.41 21.11
N ASN A 862 -37.31 16.49 21.38
CA ASN A 862 -38.09 17.70 21.02
C ASN A 862 -37.66 18.93 21.82
N ARG A 863 -37.25 18.81 23.09
CA ARG A 863 -36.63 19.93 23.85
C ARG A 863 -35.33 20.38 23.19
N LEU A 864 -34.49 19.44 22.74
CA LEU A 864 -33.25 19.77 22.04
C LEU A 864 -33.52 20.50 20.71
N LEU A 865 -34.46 20.00 19.90
CA LEU A 865 -34.89 20.65 18.66
C LEU A 865 -35.47 22.06 18.91
N ALA A 866 -36.23 22.25 20.00
CA ALA A 866 -36.73 23.56 20.39
C ALA A 866 -35.61 24.53 20.80
N LEU A 867 -34.56 24.07 21.50
CA LEU A 867 -33.39 24.89 21.86
C LEU A 867 -32.63 25.42 20.63
N PHE A 868 -32.60 24.66 19.53
CA PHE A 868 -32.00 25.08 18.26
C PHE A 868 -33.00 25.78 17.31
N ASN A 869 -34.23 26.10 17.76
CA ASN A 869 -35.33 26.65 16.96
C ASN A 869 -35.75 25.78 15.76
N LEU A 870 -35.41 24.48 15.77
CA LEU A 870 -35.71 23.52 14.71
C LEU A 870 -37.12 22.97 14.93
N GLN A 871 -38.13 23.68 14.42
CA GLN A 871 -39.54 23.34 14.62
C GLN A 871 -40.25 23.03 13.30
N PRO A 872 -41.35 22.24 13.34
CA PRO A 872 -42.22 22.02 12.19
C PRO A 872 -42.74 23.36 11.60
N PRO A 873 -42.89 23.47 10.27
CA PRO A 873 -42.74 22.41 9.27
C PRO A 873 -41.30 22.18 8.79
N SER A 874 -40.33 23.00 9.23
CA SER A 874 -38.98 23.07 8.64
C SER A 874 -38.07 21.90 9.00
N VAL A 875 -38.22 21.36 10.22
CA VAL A 875 -37.58 20.13 10.69
C VAL A 875 -38.65 19.29 11.39
N ASN A 876 -38.69 17.99 11.08
CA ASN A 876 -39.67 17.05 11.63
C ASN A 876 -38.93 15.76 12.03
N VAL A 877 -39.30 15.16 13.17
CA VAL A 877 -38.87 13.80 13.52
C VAL A 877 -39.71 12.82 12.70
N GLU A 878 -39.10 12.00 11.85
CA GLU A 878 -39.81 10.99 11.06
C GLU A 878 -39.85 9.64 11.76
N SER A 879 -38.73 9.21 12.38
CA SER A 879 -38.65 7.97 13.12
C SER A 879 -37.71 8.09 14.33
N ILE A 880 -38.03 7.30 15.37
CA ILE A 880 -37.12 6.94 16.47
C ILE A 880 -37.21 5.42 16.59
N SER A 881 -36.07 4.75 16.70
CA SER A 881 -36.00 3.30 16.86
C SER A 881 -35.05 2.92 17.99
N THR A 882 -35.43 1.92 18.77
CA THR A 882 -34.57 1.22 19.73
C THR A 882 -34.34 -0.18 19.20
N GLU A 883 -33.10 -0.45 18.79
CA GLU A 883 -32.63 -1.82 18.57
C GLU A 883 -32.24 -2.42 19.92
N MET A 884 -32.40 -3.74 20.06
CA MET A 884 -32.07 -4.48 21.28
C MET A 884 -31.48 -5.83 20.89
N ILE A 885 -30.36 -6.20 21.51
CA ILE A 885 -29.76 -7.54 21.41
C ILE A 885 -29.75 -8.21 22.78
N PHE A 886 -29.99 -9.52 22.79
CA PHE A 886 -29.87 -10.35 23.98
C PHE A 886 -28.44 -10.87 24.07
N THR A 887 -27.90 -10.94 25.29
CA THR A 887 -26.58 -11.52 25.56
C THR A 887 -26.71 -12.68 26.54
N GLY A 888 -25.92 -13.73 26.35
CA GLY A 888 -25.97 -14.93 27.17
C GLY A 888 -24.61 -15.59 27.31
N ARG A 889 -24.24 -15.97 28.54
CA ARG A 889 -22.95 -16.60 28.85
C ARG A 889 -23.12 -18.07 29.17
N VAL A 890 -22.24 -18.88 28.59
CA VAL A 890 -22.06 -20.29 28.92
C VAL A 890 -20.77 -20.44 29.73
N ASP A 891 -20.92 -20.86 30.99
CA ASP A 891 -19.85 -21.10 31.96
C ASP A 891 -19.57 -22.61 32.06
N ILE A 892 -18.33 -23.04 31.78
CA ILE A 892 -17.92 -24.44 31.84
C ILE A 892 -16.71 -24.57 32.77
N LYS A 893 -16.86 -25.33 33.86
CA LYS A 893 -15.81 -25.50 34.86
C LYS A 893 -15.07 -26.82 34.71
N LEU A 894 -13.79 -26.74 34.38
CA LEU A 894 -12.87 -27.88 34.39
C LEU A 894 -12.25 -28.05 35.78
N GLU A 895 -12.38 -29.24 36.37
CA GLU A 895 -11.80 -29.59 37.68
C GLU A 895 -10.89 -30.82 37.51
N LYS A 896 -9.58 -30.63 37.74
CA LYS A 896 -8.52 -31.65 37.57
C LYS A 896 -8.55 -32.38 36.21
N PHE A 897 -8.99 -31.68 35.16
CA PHE A 897 -9.05 -32.20 33.80
C PHE A 897 -7.66 -32.66 33.31
N THR A 898 -7.66 -33.64 32.41
CA THR A 898 -6.44 -34.16 31.77
C THR A 898 -6.58 -34.05 30.26
N PHE A 899 -5.76 -33.18 29.67
CA PHE A 899 -5.64 -33.04 28.21
C PHE A 899 -4.62 -34.05 27.68
N GLN A 900 -4.98 -34.84 26.67
CA GLN A 900 -4.12 -35.90 26.13
C GLN A 900 -3.85 -35.68 24.64
N ASN A 901 -2.58 -35.54 24.27
CA ASN A 901 -2.15 -35.55 22.87
C ASN A 901 -1.98 -37.00 22.41
N ASN A 902 -2.80 -37.42 21.44
CA ASN A 902 -2.84 -38.79 20.94
C ASN A 902 -1.77 -39.11 19.88
N SER A 903 -0.97 -38.13 19.44
CA SER A 903 0.13 -38.35 18.50
C SER A 903 1.36 -38.97 19.20
N ASP A 904 2.11 -39.78 18.46
CA ASP A 904 3.36 -40.40 18.90
C ASP A 904 4.59 -39.52 18.60
N TYR A 905 5.50 -39.40 19.57
CA TYR A 905 6.70 -38.55 19.47
C TYR A 905 7.96 -39.28 19.95
N THR A 906 9.03 -39.18 19.17
CA THR A 906 10.36 -39.72 19.50
C THR A 906 11.09 -38.93 20.59
N ALA A 907 10.77 -37.64 20.76
CA ALA A 907 11.42 -36.74 21.70
C ALA A 907 10.41 -36.16 22.72
N LYS A 908 10.65 -36.38 24.01
CA LYS A 908 9.82 -35.84 25.11
C LYS A 908 9.63 -34.32 25.03
N LYS A 909 10.69 -33.58 24.66
CA LYS A 909 10.65 -32.10 24.56
C LYS A 909 9.63 -31.62 23.53
N ASP A 910 9.56 -32.28 22.38
CA ASP A 910 8.71 -31.85 21.28
C ASP A 910 7.28 -32.40 21.46
N ALA A 911 7.12 -33.56 22.10
CA ALA A 911 5.83 -34.02 22.62
C ALA A 911 5.19 -32.97 23.55
N ILE A 912 5.94 -32.47 24.54
CA ILE A 912 5.48 -31.43 25.48
C ILE A 912 5.11 -30.14 24.73
N ARG A 913 5.97 -29.65 23.82
CA ARG A 913 5.72 -28.46 23.00
C ARG A 913 4.43 -28.58 22.19
N LYS A 914 4.28 -29.67 21.43
CA LYS A 914 3.08 -29.93 20.61
C LYS A 914 1.82 -30.09 21.47
N THR A 915 1.91 -30.73 22.64
CA THR A 915 0.78 -30.82 23.57
C THR A 915 0.36 -29.45 24.12
N TYR A 916 1.30 -28.60 24.53
CA TYR A 916 0.99 -27.22 24.94
C TYR A 916 0.47 -26.35 23.78
N LEU A 917 0.96 -26.56 22.56
CA LEU A 917 0.45 -25.89 21.36
C LEU A 917 -1.01 -26.27 21.07
N LEU A 918 -1.33 -27.56 21.09
CA LEU A 918 -2.69 -28.04 20.87
C LEU A 918 -3.63 -27.56 21.98
N PHE A 919 -3.23 -27.69 23.25
CA PHE A 919 -3.99 -27.23 24.40
C PHE A 919 -4.20 -25.71 24.40
N GLY A 920 -3.15 -24.91 24.15
CA GLY A 920 -3.23 -23.45 24.14
C GLY A 920 -4.14 -22.89 23.04
N ASN A 921 -4.13 -23.51 21.85
CA ASN A 921 -5.06 -23.17 20.78
C ASN A 921 -6.49 -23.64 21.11
N ALA A 922 -6.69 -24.85 21.66
CA ALA A 922 -8.01 -25.36 22.03
C ALA A 922 -8.66 -24.61 23.22
N MET A 923 -7.86 -23.96 24.07
CA MET A 923 -8.33 -23.14 25.19
C MET A 923 -8.50 -21.65 24.83
N GLY A 924 -8.25 -21.24 23.57
CA GLY A 924 -8.45 -19.86 23.10
C GLY A 924 -7.55 -18.82 23.77
N ILE A 925 -6.41 -19.21 24.35
CA ILE A 925 -5.64 -18.37 25.30
C ILE A 925 -5.03 -17.12 24.62
N TYR A 926 -4.88 -17.12 23.29
CA TYR A 926 -4.49 -15.94 22.51
C TYR A 926 -5.40 -15.79 21.28
N LYS A 927 -5.72 -14.54 20.90
CA LYS A 927 -6.57 -14.22 19.72
C LYS A 927 -5.95 -14.62 18.38
N THR A 928 -4.65 -14.87 18.36
CA THR A 928 -3.89 -15.40 17.21
C THR A 928 -3.36 -16.78 17.51
N LYS A 929 -3.33 -17.67 16.50
CA LYS A 929 -2.78 -19.02 16.59
C LYS A 929 -1.37 -19.00 17.19
N LEU A 930 -1.15 -19.76 18.27
CA LEU A 930 0.13 -19.74 18.99
C LEU A 930 1.28 -20.27 18.14
N ASP A 931 2.49 -19.70 18.32
CA ASP A 931 3.74 -20.30 17.85
C ASP A 931 4.11 -21.55 18.67
N GLU A 932 4.73 -22.52 18.00
CA GLU A 932 5.11 -23.82 18.55
C GLU A 932 6.27 -23.75 19.56
N ASN A 933 7.21 -22.84 19.36
CA ASN A 933 8.38 -22.72 20.23
C ASN A 933 7.99 -22.08 21.56
N ASN A 934 7.09 -21.10 21.51
CA ASN A 934 6.66 -20.31 22.65
C ASN A 934 5.41 -20.86 23.38
N ALA A 935 4.63 -21.77 22.77
CA ALA A 935 3.37 -22.26 23.34
C ALA A 935 3.45 -22.73 24.81
N SER A 936 4.46 -23.50 25.19
CA SER A 936 4.60 -23.97 26.59
C SER A 936 4.88 -22.83 27.57
N MET A 937 5.63 -21.81 27.16
CA MET A 937 5.88 -20.62 27.96
C MET A 937 4.60 -19.79 28.11
N LEU A 938 3.94 -19.49 26.99
CA LEU A 938 2.76 -18.62 26.94
C LEU A 938 1.56 -19.19 27.71
N VAL A 939 1.32 -20.51 27.63
CA VAL A 939 0.27 -21.18 28.43
C VAL A 939 0.61 -21.18 29.92
N LYS A 940 1.86 -21.47 30.30
CA LYS A 940 2.28 -21.43 31.72
C LYS A 940 2.22 -20.02 32.29
N GLN A 941 2.58 -19.02 31.50
CA GLN A 941 2.45 -17.61 31.84
C GLN A 941 0.99 -17.23 32.08
N HIS A 942 0.07 -17.59 31.18
CA HIS A 942 -1.36 -17.33 31.33
C HIS A 942 -1.93 -17.97 32.62
N PHE A 943 -1.62 -19.24 32.89
CA PHE A 943 -2.03 -19.89 34.14
C PHE A 943 -1.45 -19.17 35.36
N SER A 944 -0.19 -18.74 35.31
CA SER A 944 0.46 -17.98 36.40
C SER A 944 -0.13 -16.58 36.61
N GLN A 945 -0.62 -15.92 35.55
CA GLN A 945 -1.25 -14.59 35.63
C GLN A 945 -2.68 -14.62 36.15
N ASN A 946 -3.33 -15.78 36.15
CA ASN A 946 -4.70 -15.99 36.64
C ASN A 946 -4.73 -16.77 37.97
N ASP A 947 -3.60 -16.85 38.69
CA ASP A 947 -3.42 -17.62 39.93
C ASP A 947 -3.82 -19.12 39.83
N LEU A 948 -3.74 -19.70 38.62
CA LEU A 948 -4.13 -21.08 38.35
C LEU A 948 -2.96 -22.06 38.54
N THR A 949 -3.28 -23.26 39.04
CA THR A 949 -2.31 -24.35 39.19
C THR A 949 -1.78 -24.80 37.83
N LEU A 950 -0.46 -24.69 37.62
CA LEU A 950 0.21 -25.08 36.39
C LEU A 950 -0.09 -26.55 36.00
N PRO A 951 -0.45 -26.85 34.74
CA PRO A 951 -0.71 -28.21 34.29
C PRO A 951 0.53 -29.11 34.42
N LYS A 952 0.36 -30.34 34.92
CA LYS A 952 1.46 -31.30 35.12
C LYS A 952 1.74 -32.09 33.84
N GLU A 953 2.97 -31.97 33.34
CA GLU A 953 3.47 -32.73 32.20
C GLU A 953 3.69 -34.21 32.55
N VAL A 954 2.94 -35.10 31.91
CA VAL A 954 3.19 -36.56 31.95
C VAL A 954 3.61 -37.00 30.55
N PHE A 955 4.68 -37.79 30.47
CA PHE A 955 5.17 -38.38 29.21
C PHE A 955 5.35 -39.89 29.41
N GLN A 956 4.60 -40.68 28.65
CA GLN A 956 4.57 -42.14 28.76
C GLN A 956 4.20 -42.73 27.38
N ASN A 957 4.80 -43.88 27.03
CA ASN A 957 4.54 -44.59 25.77
C ASN A 957 4.62 -43.68 24.52
N ASN A 958 5.63 -42.81 24.44
CA ASN A 958 5.85 -41.81 23.38
C ASN A 958 4.77 -40.72 23.25
N LYS A 959 3.82 -40.60 24.18
CA LYS A 959 2.75 -39.59 24.19
C LYS A 959 2.87 -38.65 25.40
N CYS A 960 2.29 -37.46 25.29
CA CYS A 960 2.31 -36.46 26.36
C CYS A 960 0.90 -35.97 26.72
N SER A 961 0.57 -35.99 28.01
CA SER A 961 -0.63 -35.38 28.57
C SER A 961 -0.28 -34.25 29.54
N LEU A 962 -1.25 -33.36 29.74
CA LEU A 962 -1.24 -32.30 30.75
C LEU A 962 -2.35 -32.60 31.75
N ASN A 963 -1.95 -32.88 32.99
CA ASN A 963 -2.84 -33.37 34.06
C ASN A 963 -3.09 -32.27 35.11
N ASP A 964 -4.08 -32.48 35.98
CA ASP A 964 -4.49 -31.58 37.08
C ASP A 964 -4.93 -30.17 36.63
N ILE A 965 -5.44 -30.04 35.41
CA ILE A 965 -5.93 -28.75 34.87
C ILE A 965 -7.22 -28.35 35.61
N THR A 966 -7.19 -27.20 36.29
CA THR A 966 -8.40 -26.57 36.85
C THR A 966 -8.56 -25.19 36.21
N TYR A 967 -9.67 -24.94 35.51
CA TYR A 967 -9.86 -23.77 34.65
C TYR A 967 -11.35 -23.49 34.41
N ASN A 968 -11.75 -22.21 34.32
CA ASN A 968 -13.11 -21.80 33.95
C ASN A 968 -13.12 -21.32 32.50
N LEU A 969 -13.90 -21.98 31.64
CA LEU A 969 -14.15 -21.58 30.25
C LEU A 969 -15.42 -20.75 30.19
N PHE A 970 -15.38 -19.66 29.42
CA PHE A 970 -16.47 -18.69 29.26
C PHE A 970 -16.75 -18.52 27.76
N TYR A 971 -18.03 -18.62 27.37
CA TYR A 971 -18.47 -18.43 25.99
C TYR A 971 -19.66 -17.47 25.96
N ASP A 972 -19.42 -16.27 25.44
CA ASP A 972 -20.44 -15.23 25.28
C ASP A 972 -21.13 -15.39 23.93
N GLY A 973 -22.47 -15.35 23.93
CA GLY A 973 -23.32 -15.42 22.75
C GLY A 973 -24.28 -14.24 22.64
N GLU A 974 -24.59 -13.87 21.41
CA GLU A 974 -25.43 -12.71 21.05
C GLU A 974 -26.59 -13.13 20.17
N GLY A 975 -27.75 -12.48 20.27
CA GLY A 975 -28.88 -12.82 19.41
C GLY A 975 -30.09 -11.91 19.47
N SER A 976 -30.98 -12.11 18.48
CA SER A 976 -32.31 -11.49 18.36
C SER A 976 -33.30 -11.91 19.44
N THR A 977 -33.04 -13.03 20.11
CA THR A 977 -33.78 -13.53 21.28
C THR A 977 -32.79 -14.15 22.27
N GLU A 978 -33.20 -14.29 23.54
CA GLU A 978 -32.42 -15.03 24.55
C GLU A 978 -32.12 -16.47 24.10
N VAL A 979 -33.03 -17.10 23.35
CA VAL A 979 -32.83 -18.44 22.78
C VAL A 979 -31.73 -18.43 21.71
N ASP A 980 -31.64 -17.37 20.91
CA ASP A 980 -30.59 -17.22 19.90
C ASP A 980 -29.22 -16.97 20.55
N ALA A 981 -29.16 -16.07 21.55
CA ALA A 981 -27.94 -15.80 22.32
C ALA A 981 -27.44 -17.07 23.05
N LYS A 982 -28.35 -17.83 23.67
CA LYS A 982 -28.02 -19.12 24.29
C LYS A 982 -27.56 -20.16 23.26
N ARG A 983 -28.17 -20.21 22.06
CA ARG A 983 -27.74 -21.11 20.98
C ARG A 983 -26.34 -20.80 20.49
N ASP A 984 -26.02 -19.51 20.29
CA ASP A 984 -24.71 -19.06 19.87
C ASP A 984 -23.62 -19.35 20.93
N ALA A 985 -23.90 -19.04 22.20
CA ALA A 985 -23.01 -19.35 23.33
C ALA A 985 -22.71 -20.87 23.44
N LEU A 986 -23.75 -21.71 23.34
CA LEU A 986 -23.59 -23.17 23.36
C LEU A 986 -22.87 -23.70 22.11
N GLN A 987 -23.13 -23.14 20.92
CA GLN A 987 -22.45 -23.57 19.69
C GLN A 987 -20.95 -23.25 19.74
N LYS A 988 -20.57 -22.07 20.23
CA LYS A 988 -19.17 -21.68 20.51
C LYS A 988 -18.52 -22.63 21.52
N ALA A 989 -19.24 -23.00 22.59
CA ALA A 989 -18.77 -23.95 23.59
C ALA A 989 -18.57 -25.37 23.01
N LEU A 990 -19.50 -25.86 22.19
CA LEU A 990 -19.43 -27.18 21.56
C LEU A 990 -18.25 -27.32 20.59
N GLU A 991 -18.04 -26.32 19.73
CA GLU A 991 -16.92 -26.28 18.77
C GLU A 991 -15.57 -26.27 19.50
N THR A 992 -15.50 -25.60 20.65
CA THR A 992 -14.27 -25.54 21.45
C THR A 992 -14.04 -26.80 22.30
N LEU A 993 -15.10 -27.35 22.92
CA LEU A 993 -15.02 -28.57 23.73
C LEU A 993 -14.65 -29.81 22.90
N THR A 994 -15.16 -29.94 21.68
CA THR A 994 -14.82 -31.08 20.80
C THR A 994 -13.32 -31.11 20.49
N LEU A 995 -12.73 -29.95 20.17
CA LEU A 995 -11.27 -29.78 20.02
C LEU A 995 -10.51 -30.11 21.31
N LEU A 996 -10.95 -29.58 22.45
CA LEU A 996 -10.29 -29.78 23.75
C LEU A 996 -10.31 -31.23 24.23
N PHE A 997 -11.37 -31.97 23.93
CA PHE A 997 -11.57 -33.34 24.40
C PHE A 997 -11.07 -34.41 23.41
N GLY A 998 -10.64 -33.99 22.21
CA GLY A 998 -10.11 -34.88 21.17
C GLY A 998 -11.17 -35.65 20.39
N PHE A 999 -12.41 -35.13 20.33
CA PHE A 999 -13.48 -35.69 19.52
C PHE A 999 -13.49 -35.08 18.10
N SER A 1000 -13.99 -35.83 17.13
CA SER A 1000 -14.32 -35.27 15.82
C SER A 1000 -15.40 -34.19 15.95
N PRO A 1001 -15.42 -33.15 15.08
CA PRO A 1001 -16.49 -32.15 15.07
C PRO A 1001 -17.86 -32.83 15.01
N LEU A 1002 -18.72 -32.50 15.96
CA LEU A 1002 -20.08 -33.05 16.05
C LEU A 1002 -21.03 -32.29 15.12
N PRO A 1003 -22.07 -32.95 14.59
CA PRO A 1003 -23.08 -32.26 13.79
C PRO A 1003 -23.78 -31.20 14.63
N LYS A 1004 -24.00 -30.01 14.04
CA LYS A 1004 -24.74 -28.93 14.70
C LYS A 1004 -26.17 -29.41 14.97
N CYS A 1005 -26.60 -29.32 16.22
CA CYS A 1005 -27.95 -29.69 16.64
C CYS A 1005 -28.98 -28.65 16.16
N SER A 1006 -30.25 -29.07 16.11
CA SER A 1006 -31.35 -28.23 15.63
C SER A 1006 -31.94 -27.35 16.74
N THR A 1007 -31.82 -27.79 18.00
CA THR A 1007 -32.35 -27.09 19.17
C THR A 1007 -31.25 -26.73 20.19
N VAL A 1008 -31.58 -25.77 21.06
CA VAL A 1008 -30.71 -25.36 22.18
C VAL A 1008 -30.54 -26.51 23.16
N GLU A 1009 -31.62 -27.24 23.41
CA GLU A 1009 -31.73 -28.36 24.35
C GLU A 1009 -30.92 -29.57 23.88
N GLU A 1010 -30.96 -29.91 22.59
CA GLU A 1010 -30.08 -30.94 21.99
C GLU A 1010 -28.61 -30.56 22.16
N THR A 1011 -28.26 -29.30 21.89
CA THR A 1011 -26.88 -28.79 21.99
C THR A 1011 -26.38 -28.87 23.44
N GLU A 1012 -27.21 -28.46 24.40
CA GLU A 1012 -26.92 -28.52 25.84
C GLU A 1012 -26.79 -29.97 26.33
N VAL A 1013 -27.66 -30.88 25.91
CA VAL A 1013 -27.56 -32.32 26.21
C VAL A 1013 -26.28 -32.94 25.61
N GLN A 1014 -25.91 -32.54 24.40
CA GLN A 1014 -24.68 -33.00 23.74
C GLN A 1014 -23.42 -32.53 24.49
N ILE A 1015 -23.37 -31.25 24.89
CA ILE A 1015 -22.31 -30.67 25.73
C ILE A 1015 -22.24 -31.37 27.10
N ASN A 1016 -23.37 -31.56 27.78
CA ASN A 1016 -23.42 -32.21 29.08
C ASN A 1016 -23.03 -33.70 29.00
N SER A 1017 -23.34 -34.37 27.89
CA SER A 1017 -22.84 -35.72 27.62
C SER A 1017 -21.31 -35.73 27.49
N LEU A 1018 -20.73 -34.84 26.67
CA LEU A 1018 -19.27 -34.69 26.51
C LEU A 1018 -18.58 -34.44 27.85
N LEU A 1019 -19.07 -33.48 28.64
CA LEU A 1019 -18.54 -33.13 29.96
C LEU A 1019 -18.54 -34.35 30.90
N LYS A 1020 -19.65 -35.11 30.94
CA LYS A 1020 -19.76 -36.36 31.72
C LYS A 1020 -18.78 -37.44 31.27
N THR A 1021 -18.50 -37.59 29.96
CA THR A 1021 -17.47 -38.56 29.50
C THR A 1021 -16.05 -38.24 29.99
N LYS A 1022 -15.78 -36.99 30.39
CA LYS A 1022 -14.50 -36.54 30.96
C LYS A 1022 -14.57 -36.28 32.48
N GLY A 1023 -15.64 -36.72 33.15
CA GLY A 1023 -15.84 -36.55 34.60
C GLY A 1023 -16.01 -35.09 35.04
N GLN A 1024 -16.39 -34.20 34.13
CA GLN A 1024 -16.62 -32.77 34.39
C GLN A 1024 -18.09 -32.51 34.74
N LYS A 1025 -18.36 -31.35 35.35
CA LYS A 1025 -19.72 -30.92 35.71
C LYS A 1025 -20.49 -30.43 34.49
N ASP A 1026 -21.81 -30.52 34.57
CA ASP A 1026 -22.74 -29.94 33.60
C ASP A 1026 -22.51 -28.43 33.41
N VAL A 1027 -22.88 -27.94 32.23
CA VAL A 1027 -22.78 -26.53 31.84
C VAL A 1027 -23.69 -25.65 32.70
N ILE A 1028 -23.22 -24.44 33.01
CA ILE A 1028 -24.01 -23.40 33.65
C ILE A 1028 -24.30 -22.32 32.60
N TYR A 1029 -25.55 -21.86 32.52
CA TYR A 1029 -25.95 -20.73 31.69
C TYR A 1029 -26.26 -19.53 32.57
N SER A 1030 -25.58 -18.43 32.31
CA SER A 1030 -25.74 -17.14 32.96
C SER A 1030 -26.32 -16.16 31.94
N PRO A 1031 -27.64 -15.88 31.95
CA PRO A 1031 -28.20 -14.82 31.10
C PRO A 1031 -27.59 -13.48 31.49
N GLN A 1032 -27.19 -12.70 30.49
CA GLN A 1032 -26.67 -11.35 30.69
C GLN A 1032 -27.68 -10.30 30.23
N HIS A 1033 -27.37 -9.02 30.43
CA HIS A 1033 -28.31 -7.94 30.20
C HIS A 1033 -28.64 -7.76 28.71
N ASN A 1034 -29.84 -7.24 28.44
CA ASN A 1034 -30.17 -6.72 27.12
C ASN A 1034 -29.27 -5.51 26.84
N LEU A 1035 -28.71 -5.42 25.63
CA LEU A 1035 -28.02 -4.22 25.19
C LEU A 1035 -28.87 -3.46 24.18
N TYR A 1036 -28.85 -2.13 24.27
CA TYR A 1036 -29.75 -1.23 23.55
C TYR A 1036 -28.99 -0.26 22.65
N LYS A 1037 -29.62 0.09 21.51
CA LYS A 1037 -29.11 1.12 20.60
C LYS A 1037 -30.26 1.99 20.10
N ASN A 1038 -30.24 3.27 20.44
CA ASN A 1038 -31.25 4.24 20.05
C ASN A 1038 -30.81 5.02 18.81
N SER A 1039 -31.73 5.19 17.87
CA SER A 1039 -31.56 5.96 16.64
C SER A 1039 -32.73 6.92 16.39
N VAL A 1040 -32.47 8.02 15.69
CA VAL A 1040 -33.45 9.03 15.27
C VAL A 1040 -33.21 9.48 13.84
N GLU A 1041 -34.29 9.74 13.11
CA GLU A 1041 -34.31 10.25 11.74
C GLU A 1041 -35.03 11.61 11.70
N LEU A 1042 -34.30 12.66 11.33
CA LEU A 1042 -34.82 14.02 11.20
C LEU A 1042 -34.93 14.42 9.73
N LEU A 1043 -36.14 14.78 9.29
CA LEU A 1043 -36.35 15.39 7.97
C LEU A 1043 -36.23 16.91 8.07
N PHE A 1044 -35.16 17.46 7.52
CA PHE A 1044 -35.03 18.86 7.18
C PHE A 1044 -35.72 19.09 5.83
N LYS A 1045 -36.71 19.99 5.77
CA LYS A 1045 -37.53 20.24 4.58
C LYS A 1045 -37.51 21.72 4.20
N GLU A 1046 -36.85 22.03 3.09
CA GLU A 1046 -36.62 23.38 2.57
C GLU A 1046 -36.01 24.30 3.65
N TYR A 1047 -35.26 23.67 4.57
CA TYR A 1047 -34.60 24.34 5.68
C TYR A 1047 -33.55 25.30 5.14
N THR A 1048 -33.47 26.47 5.76
CA THR A 1048 -32.72 27.61 5.26
C THR A 1048 -31.88 28.18 6.37
N MET A 1049 -30.59 28.37 6.10
CA MET A 1049 -29.62 28.99 7.01
C MET A 1049 -28.81 30.04 6.28
N GLU A 1050 -28.41 31.11 6.98
CA GLU A 1050 -27.59 32.19 6.46
C GLU A 1050 -26.34 32.39 7.31
N SER A 1051 -25.26 32.89 6.70
CA SER A 1051 -24.05 33.28 7.42
C SER A 1051 -23.46 34.57 6.86
N LYS A 1052 -22.94 35.37 7.82
CA LYS A 1052 -22.37 36.71 7.65
C LYS A 1052 -20.97 36.79 8.27
N GLN A 1053 -20.46 35.67 8.79
CA GLN A 1053 -19.25 35.63 9.62
C GLN A 1053 -17.98 35.90 8.81
N GLU A 1054 -17.93 35.41 7.57
CA GLU A 1054 -16.76 35.55 6.70
C GLU A 1054 -16.79 36.79 5.81
N LYS A 1055 -15.59 37.33 5.53
CA LYS A 1055 -15.40 38.57 4.76
C LYS A 1055 -15.62 38.40 3.25
N ARG A 1056 -16.03 37.20 2.81
CA ARG A 1056 -16.16 36.81 1.40
C ARG A 1056 -17.30 35.81 1.23
N LYS A 1057 -18.15 36.04 0.22
CA LYS A 1057 -19.29 35.19 -0.14
C LYS A 1057 -18.90 33.72 -0.39
N LYS A 1058 -17.73 33.47 -1.01
CA LYS A 1058 -17.19 32.11 -1.23
C LYS A 1058 -16.83 31.41 0.09
N ASP A 1059 -16.44 32.16 1.10
CA ASP A 1059 -15.96 31.60 2.36
C ASP A 1059 -17.16 31.39 3.31
N ASN A 1060 -18.15 32.30 3.35
CA ASN A 1060 -19.48 32.03 3.94
C ASN A 1060 -20.15 30.80 3.29
N THR A 1061 -20.06 30.66 1.96
CA THR A 1061 -20.55 29.48 1.23
C THR A 1061 -19.87 28.18 1.71
N ASN A 1062 -18.55 28.21 1.96
CA ASN A 1062 -17.83 27.03 2.47
C ASN A 1062 -18.14 26.75 3.95
N TYR A 1063 -18.29 27.78 4.80
CA TYR A 1063 -18.74 27.64 6.20
C TYR A 1063 -20.10 26.93 6.26
N LEU A 1064 -21.10 27.45 5.54
CA LEU A 1064 -22.43 26.84 5.46
C LEU A 1064 -22.40 25.42 4.87
N SER A 1065 -21.47 25.14 3.95
CA SER A 1065 -21.27 23.78 3.43
C SER A 1065 -20.66 22.84 4.46
N GLY A 1066 -19.79 23.35 5.34
CA GLY A 1066 -19.22 22.63 6.48
C GLY A 1066 -20.31 22.24 7.47
N CYS A 1067 -21.12 23.20 7.93
CA CYS A 1067 -22.22 22.93 8.86
C CYS A 1067 -23.16 21.81 8.38
N ILE A 1068 -23.52 21.78 7.08
CA ILE A 1068 -24.38 20.72 6.56
C ILE A 1068 -23.64 19.36 6.49
N LEU A 1069 -22.34 19.34 6.21
CA LEU A 1069 -21.54 18.10 6.26
C LEU A 1069 -21.40 17.57 7.70
N ASP A 1070 -21.18 18.46 8.67
CA ASP A 1070 -21.06 18.11 10.10
C ASP A 1070 -22.39 17.61 10.67
N LEU A 1071 -23.51 18.24 10.32
CA LEU A 1071 -24.87 17.77 10.62
C LEU A 1071 -25.13 16.34 10.11
N LEU A 1072 -24.60 16.03 8.92
CA LEU A 1072 -24.69 14.70 8.30
C LEU A 1072 -23.60 13.73 8.79
N ALA A 1073 -22.69 14.16 9.67
CA ALA A 1073 -21.50 13.43 10.12
C ALA A 1073 -20.57 12.96 8.97
N VAL A 1074 -20.59 13.65 7.82
CA VAL A 1074 -19.81 13.32 6.62
C VAL A 1074 -18.43 13.95 6.72
N LYS A 1075 -17.46 13.19 7.23
CA LYS A 1075 -16.04 13.61 7.26
C LYS A 1075 -15.49 13.65 5.82
N PRO A 1076 -15.14 14.81 5.26
CA PRO A 1076 -14.60 14.89 3.90
C PRO A 1076 -13.22 14.22 3.83
N GLU A 1077 -12.97 13.46 2.76
CA GLU A 1077 -11.70 12.78 2.55
C GLU A 1077 -10.53 13.78 2.50
N THR A 1078 -9.59 13.66 3.44
CA THR A 1078 -8.45 14.59 3.61
C THR A 1078 -7.42 14.58 2.48
N GLN A 1079 -7.69 13.84 1.40
CA GLN A 1079 -6.82 13.70 0.23
C GLN A 1079 -7.27 14.53 -0.98
N ASN A 1080 -8.55 14.91 -1.06
CA ASN A 1080 -9.14 15.59 -2.22
C ASN A 1080 -9.21 17.11 -2.04
N THR A 1081 -8.85 17.89 -3.07
CA THR A 1081 -8.85 19.37 -3.00
C THR A 1081 -10.19 20.01 -3.41
N SER A 1082 -11.29 19.33 -3.08
CA SER A 1082 -12.66 19.81 -3.26
C SER A 1082 -12.93 21.02 -2.36
N SER A 1083 -13.80 21.95 -2.78
CA SER A 1083 -14.45 22.84 -1.81
C SER A 1083 -15.36 22.01 -0.90
N LEU A 1084 -15.63 22.44 0.34
CA LEU A 1084 -16.64 21.77 1.18
C LEU A 1084 -18.00 21.72 0.47
N ARG A 1085 -18.33 22.78 -0.27
CA ARG A 1085 -19.48 22.82 -1.19
C ARG A 1085 -19.48 21.67 -2.21
N ASN A 1086 -18.33 21.32 -2.79
CA ASN A 1086 -18.26 20.25 -3.78
C ASN A 1086 -18.49 18.89 -3.12
N CYS A 1087 -17.90 18.63 -1.95
CA CYS A 1087 -18.15 17.40 -1.19
C CYS A 1087 -19.64 17.27 -0.83
N LEU A 1088 -20.28 18.38 -0.43
CA LEU A 1088 -21.71 18.44 -0.15
C LEU A 1088 -22.55 18.21 -1.42
N ASP A 1089 -22.23 18.87 -2.52
CA ASP A 1089 -22.88 18.71 -3.83
C ASP A 1089 -22.70 17.28 -4.39
N GLU A 1090 -21.59 16.60 -4.08
CA GLU A 1090 -21.33 15.20 -4.44
C GLU A 1090 -22.10 14.23 -3.54
N TRP A 1091 -22.13 14.45 -2.22
CA TRP A 1091 -22.89 13.63 -1.29
C TRP A 1091 -24.41 13.70 -1.58
N PHE A 1092 -24.95 14.89 -1.86
CA PHE A 1092 -26.37 15.03 -2.24
C PHE A 1092 -26.68 14.29 -3.55
N LYS A 1093 -25.78 14.31 -4.54
CA LYS A 1093 -25.94 13.53 -5.79
C LYS A 1093 -25.88 12.02 -5.54
N GLN A 1094 -24.96 11.54 -4.71
CA GLN A 1094 -24.83 10.12 -4.36
C GLN A 1094 -26.12 9.59 -3.68
N ASN A 1095 -26.71 10.40 -2.80
CA ASN A 1095 -27.96 10.09 -2.11
C ASN A 1095 -29.22 10.42 -2.94
N GLN A 1096 -29.08 10.79 -4.22
CA GLN A 1096 -30.16 11.10 -5.16
C GLN A 1096 -31.07 12.27 -4.71
N LEU A 1097 -30.55 13.19 -3.89
CA LEU A 1097 -31.26 14.35 -3.35
C LEU A 1097 -31.08 15.60 -4.22
N LYS A 1098 -32.04 16.53 -4.11
CA LYS A 1098 -31.96 17.87 -4.72
C LYS A 1098 -30.83 18.65 -4.04
N GLN A 1099 -29.82 19.06 -4.82
CA GLN A 1099 -28.65 19.80 -4.33
C GLN A 1099 -29.03 21.09 -3.55
N PRO A 1100 -28.25 21.48 -2.53
CA PRO A 1100 -28.46 22.73 -1.80
C PRO A 1100 -28.41 23.97 -2.71
N VAL A 1101 -29.40 24.84 -2.57
CA VAL A 1101 -29.50 26.09 -3.34
C VAL A 1101 -28.83 27.20 -2.54
N PHE A 1102 -27.73 27.75 -3.07
CA PHE A 1102 -26.99 28.86 -2.46
C PHE A 1102 -27.36 30.20 -3.10
N GLU A 1103 -27.72 31.16 -2.27
CA GLU A 1103 -28.15 32.51 -2.65
C GLU A 1103 -27.26 33.58 -1.99
N ASN A 1104 -27.19 34.76 -2.59
CA ASN A 1104 -26.62 35.93 -1.96
C ASN A 1104 -27.72 36.64 -1.16
N THR A 1105 -27.43 37.10 0.06
CA THR A 1105 -28.31 38.06 0.75
C THR A 1105 -28.12 39.46 0.15
N GLU A 1106 -29.04 40.38 0.47
CA GLU A 1106 -28.98 41.79 0.04
C GLU A 1106 -27.78 42.55 0.64
N GLU A 1107 -27.23 42.03 1.73
CA GLU A 1107 -26.04 42.56 2.40
C GLU A 1107 -24.75 42.21 1.61
N ALA A 1108 -23.77 43.12 1.64
CA ALA A 1108 -22.62 43.10 0.73
C ALA A 1108 -21.82 41.78 0.70
N HIS A 1109 -21.77 41.01 1.80
CA HIS A 1109 -20.93 39.82 1.95
C HIS A 1109 -21.65 38.55 2.43
N GLY A 1110 -22.92 38.65 2.83
CA GLY A 1110 -23.68 37.51 3.36
C GLY A 1110 -23.99 36.44 2.30
N SER A 1111 -24.29 35.23 2.76
CA SER A 1111 -24.71 34.12 1.91
C SER A 1111 -25.74 33.25 2.64
N LYS A 1112 -26.65 32.66 1.87
CA LYS A 1112 -27.79 31.87 2.33
C LYS A 1112 -27.77 30.52 1.62
N VAL A 1113 -28.20 29.46 2.28
CA VAL A 1113 -28.39 28.15 1.66
C VAL A 1113 -29.73 27.53 2.07
N THR A 1114 -30.43 26.93 1.12
CA THR A 1114 -31.70 26.22 1.31
C THR A 1114 -31.57 24.77 0.83
N PHE A 1115 -31.93 23.79 1.66
CA PHE A 1115 -31.79 22.35 1.37
C PHE A 1115 -32.91 21.50 1.97
N SER A 1116 -33.04 20.26 1.49
CA SER A 1116 -33.92 19.23 2.06
C SER A 1116 -33.15 17.92 2.16
N VAL A 1117 -33.10 17.32 3.35
CA VAL A 1117 -32.29 16.13 3.63
C VAL A 1117 -32.84 15.37 4.84
N LYS A 1118 -32.62 14.04 4.86
CA LYS A 1118 -32.80 13.22 6.06
C LYS A 1118 -31.49 13.11 6.82
N VAL A 1119 -31.52 13.32 8.13
CA VAL A 1119 -30.38 13.18 9.03
C VAL A 1119 -30.64 12.02 9.98
N SER A 1120 -29.95 10.90 9.76
CA SER A 1120 -29.96 9.75 10.66
C SER A 1120 -28.85 9.86 11.71
N CYS A 1121 -29.20 9.70 12.98
CA CYS A 1121 -28.28 9.75 14.12
C CYS A 1121 -28.55 8.56 15.04
N SER A 1122 -27.50 8.01 15.65
CA SER A 1122 -27.57 6.90 16.60
C SER A 1122 -26.50 7.05 17.68
N ASN A 1123 -26.70 6.45 18.86
CA ASN A 1123 -25.64 6.37 19.87
C ASN A 1123 -24.52 5.42 19.37
N PRO A 1124 -23.25 5.67 19.73
CA PRO A 1124 -22.10 5.02 19.07
C PRO A 1124 -22.07 3.50 19.31
N ASP A 1125 -22.20 3.08 20.56
CA ASP A 1125 -22.02 1.70 21.01
C ASP A 1125 -23.37 1.02 21.32
N TRP A 1126 -23.33 -0.11 22.02
CA TRP A 1126 -24.49 -0.78 22.61
C TRP A 1126 -24.47 -0.56 24.13
N GLU A 1127 -25.62 -0.27 24.74
CA GLU A 1127 -25.71 0.23 26.12
C GLU A 1127 -26.56 -0.69 27.01
N ASP A 1128 -26.23 -0.82 28.29
CA ASP A 1128 -26.96 -1.67 29.25
C ASP A 1128 -28.41 -1.20 29.57
N SER A 1129 -28.81 -0.02 29.10
CA SER A 1129 -30.15 0.54 29.33
C SER A 1129 -30.63 1.45 28.20
N VAL A 1130 -31.96 1.53 28.02
CA VAL A 1130 -32.60 2.40 27.01
C VAL A 1130 -32.38 3.88 27.32
N GLU A 1131 -32.35 4.23 28.61
CA GLU A 1131 -32.13 5.58 29.12
C GLU A 1131 -30.71 6.06 28.82
N VAL A 1132 -29.69 5.21 29.03
CA VAL A 1132 -28.29 5.51 28.69
C VAL A 1132 -28.11 5.65 27.17
N ALA A 1133 -28.80 4.81 26.38
CA ALA A 1133 -28.84 4.94 24.94
C ALA A 1133 -29.56 6.23 24.47
N GLU A 1134 -30.60 6.70 25.17
CA GLU A 1134 -31.26 7.99 24.89
C GLU A 1134 -30.36 9.17 25.24
N GLU A 1135 -29.73 9.18 26.43
CA GLU A 1135 -28.84 10.26 26.87
C GLU A 1135 -27.67 10.44 25.89
N LYS A 1136 -27.00 9.35 25.50
CA LYS A 1136 -25.93 9.38 24.50
C LYS A 1136 -26.43 9.74 23.10
N LEU A 1137 -27.64 9.33 22.69
CA LEU A 1137 -28.23 9.77 21.44
C LEU A 1137 -28.48 11.29 21.44
N VAL A 1138 -29.00 11.83 22.54
CA VAL A 1138 -29.25 13.27 22.74
C VAL A 1138 -27.94 14.06 22.80
N GLU A 1139 -26.85 13.49 23.33
CA GLU A 1139 -25.51 14.08 23.30
C GLU A 1139 -24.95 14.15 21.87
N VAL A 1140 -24.88 13.03 21.14
CA VAL A 1140 -24.40 13.01 19.74
C VAL A 1140 -25.27 13.89 18.84
N LEU A 1141 -26.59 13.93 19.06
CA LEU A 1141 -27.48 14.82 18.33
C LEU A 1141 -27.21 16.29 18.68
N ARG A 1142 -26.93 16.63 19.94
CA ARG A 1142 -26.54 17.99 20.35
C ARG A 1142 -25.26 18.43 19.66
N GLU A 1143 -24.24 17.56 19.61
CA GLU A 1143 -22.99 17.86 18.90
C GLU A 1143 -23.23 18.19 17.42
N ARG A 1144 -24.03 17.36 16.72
CA ARG A 1144 -24.39 17.60 15.31
C ARG A 1144 -25.21 18.87 15.10
N LEU A 1145 -26.11 19.23 16.03
CA LEU A 1145 -26.96 20.42 15.90
C LEU A 1145 -26.24 21.73 16.27
N ASN A 1146 -25.14 21.68 17.04
CA ASN A 1146 -24.36 22.87 17.40
C ASN A 1146 -23.86 23.68 16.19
N CYS A 1147 -23.64 23.04 15.04
CA CYS A 1147 -23.22 23.72 13.81
C CYS A 1147 -24.30 24.63 13.18
N LEU A 1148 -25.55 24.55 13.65
CA LEU A 1148 -26.69 25.35 13.19
C LEU A 1148 -26.98 26.57 14.08
N ALA A 1149 -26.22 26.77 15.16
CA ALA A 1149 -26.50 27.78 16.19
C ALA A 1149 -25.81 29.15 15.97
N ASN A 1150 -24.99 29.32 14.92
CA ASN A 1150 -24.11 30.49 14.70
C ASN A 1150 -24.03 30.96 13.25
#